data_AF-A0A817BLF3-F1
#
_entry.id   AF-A0A817BLF3-F1
#
_cell.length_a   1.000
_cell.length_b   1.000
_cell.length_c   1.000
_cell.angle_alpha   90.00
_cell.angle_beta   90.00
_cell.angle_gamma   90.00
#
_symmetry.space_group_name_H-M   'P 1'
#
loop_
_entity.id
_entity.type
_entity.pdbx_description
1 polymer ?
#
loop_
_entity_poly.entity_id
_entity_poly.type
_entity_poly.pdbx_seq_one_letter_code
_entity_poly.pdbx_strand_id
1 'polypeptide(L)'
;MSPLIHRSIEILMKKMSDRCARGEPFDIYAYFKRFTMDTIWSCGFGLDTDMQNNVSDPYLFNSQQVFARNKIRRIILVLTILITELRKVWRSIFQSLGIVRYWLRRYIPVTQRLINENPATWIVKQANGMIEKRQHFGHTDRTDLLQLMLDSMSEEDLIQDSPASFAKSRDSEAEVPLVRKITKSEISANIFLFMIAGYETTSTALSYITYVLATHPEEQQKLQEHIDAYFEPETEHTMPTYETVSEMDYLDMFIRETLRMFPIAPTAITRQSTDDFPIEGIGVVPAGTLITVDVYNLHYNPNLWGPLDPHEFHPERFATKRHPMAWIPFIHLLHVFLPLSRLSLNVHHHYREQWYSHPLIILLLIFFNEGALQYIIYLVGLLPSAFYIELRKPSNQRDYSVFVWLVLRSFAYVILNALLKSLSIFLSSLLYVKWRMRLVLYLHSFYFTQQRYYHLLNMTQQKQTRENDYQNHSIQTKDTDDHQQKSVDHIITTSSSPVVTSNLLIDNPDQRITQDVDSLCRSLSSIIPLLVISPFTIAYYAYRTWQITGYYGPLAITIYFLLWTAINKIFISIVSRTIFQQNTSEGSFRFLHAQIRTHNETIAFYHGDAFEHKRFDNYLLKTLVPLLYRRTWQEFLLNLSTNLYDYIGSIISYLLLALAIFVFHFYDHVSTDDLVQIISQTSFITGYLIYRFNLLNDLTEKLTVIAANTHRDSGVGKTSLFRVLHSLWPVNIHGSFSYHLANAYLLPQRPYFTNLALYDELSYPDVHTLPSGESQQQIVHLLDEWNLTHILDCVESNLFTCPKYAWQDLLSPGELQRLSFIRLLLRLSSPNDPRSSRLTLIFLDEITSSLDVNMEMKMYNYLVKQNLTLISIGHRDTLRQYHQYELKLHSNGEYILENIQS
;
A
#
# COMPACT_ATOMS: atom_id res chain seq x y z
N MET A 1 -44.40 -27.17 -3.44
CA MET A 1 -43.95 -26.43 -2.22
C MET A 1 -45.07 -25.61 -1.60
N SER A 2 -45.81 -24.78 -2.36
CA SER A 2 -46.84 -23.84 -1.85
C SER A 2 -47.70 -24.34 -0.65
N PRO A 3 -48.32 -25.54 -0.63
CA PRO A 3 -49.14 -25.98 0.50
C PRO A 3 -48.43 -26.05 1.86
N LEU A 4 -47.11 -26.28 1.88
CA LEU A 4 -46.32 -26.29 3.12
C LEU A 4 -46.03 -24.87 3.61
N ILE A 5 -45.83 -23.93 2.67
CA ILE A 5 -45.69 -22.50 2.96
C ILE A 5 -47.02 -21.97 3.51
N HIS A 6 -48.15 -22.35 2.89
CA HIS A 6 -49.50 -22.00 3.34
C HIS A 6 -49.77 -22.46 4.77
N ARG A 7 -49.49 -23.74 5.09
CA ARG A 7 -49.55 -24.27 6.47
C ARG A 7 -48.69 -23.48 7.46
N SER A 8 -47.47 -23.10 7.08
CA SER A 8 -46.61 -22.26 7.92
C SER A 8 -47.17 -20.84 8.11
N ILE A 9 -47.85 -20.28 7.09
CA ILE A 9 -48.55 -18.98 7.15
C ILE A 9 -49.79 -19.06 8.04
N GLU A 10 -50.63 -20.08 7.93
CA GLU A 10 -51.82 -20.28 8.79
C GLU A 10 -51.44 -20.29 10.28
N ILE A 11 -50.39 -21.04 10.63
CA ILE A 11 -49.87 -21.13 12.00
C ILE A 11 -49.38 -19.75 12.49
N LEU A 12 -48.73 -18.98 11.62
CA LEU A 12 -48.27 -17.62 11.92
C LEU A 12 -49.46 -16.66 12.11
N MET A 13 -50.41 -16.63 11.17
CA MET A 13 -51.58 -15.74 11.19
C MET A 13 -52.48 -16.01 12.39
N LYS A 14 -52.69 -17.27 12.75
CA LYS A 14 -53.42 -17.64 13.98
C LYS A 14 -52.74 -17.09 15.23
N LYS A 15 -51.41 -17.12 15.31
CA LYS A 15 -50.65 -16.54 16.44
C LYS A 15 -50.73 -15.02 16.47
N MET A 16 -50.81 -14.37 15.30
CA MET A 16 -51.01 -12.92 15.23
C MET A 16 -52.40 -12.51 15.68
N SER A 17 -53.47 -13.22 15.24
CA SER A 17 -54.83 -12.94 15.68
C SER A 17 -55.02 -13.23 17.18
N ASP A 18 -54.47 -14.34 17.69
CA ASP A 18 -54.44 -14.67 19.12
C ASP A 18 -53.77 -13.58 19.99
N ARG A 19 -52.82 -12.81 19.45
CA ARG A 19 -52.18 -11.67 20.12
C ARG A 19 -52.94 -10.36 19.94
N CYS A 20 -53.42 -10.10 18.72
CA CYS A 20 -54.23 -8.92 18.41
C CYS A 20 -55.47 -8.86 19.30
N ALA A 21 -56.17 -9.98 19.49
CA ALA A 21 -57.32 -10.12 20.37
C ALA A 21 -57.03 -9.86 21.87
N ARG A 22 -55.75 -9.76 22.28
CA ARG A 22 -55.32 -9.43 23.65
C ARG A 22 -54.82 -7.99 23.82
N GLY A 23 -54.59 -7.27 22.72
CA GLY A 23 -53.98 -5.93 22.74
C GLY A 23 -52.53 -5.88 23.24
N GLU A 24 -51.84 -7.02 23.33
CA GLU A 24 -50.47 -7.09 23.85
C GLU A 24 -49.44 -6.71 22.77
N PRO A 25 -48.50 -5.79 23.04
CA PRO A 25 -47.39 -5.53 22.11
C PRO A 25 -46.43 -6.73 22.07
N PHE A 26 -45.99 -7.12 20.87
CA PHE A 26 -45.10 -8.26 20.66
C PHE A 26 -44.01 -7.98 19.61
N ASP A 27 -42.87 -8.64 19.73
CA ASP A 27 -41.77 -8.54 18.75
C ASP A 27 -42.05 -9.41 17.53
N ILE A 28 -42.44 -8.79 16.42
CA ILE A 28 -42.71 -9.43 15.13
C ILE A 28 -41.48 -10.19 14.58
N TYR A 29 -40.26 -9.71 14.85
CA TYR A 29 -39.02 -10.29 14.34
C TYR A 29 -38.79 -11.71 14.89
N ALA A 30 -39.11 -11.92 16.18
CA ALA A 30 -39.05 -13.21 16.82
C ALA A 30 -40.07 -14.23 16.27
N TYR A 31 -41.18 -13.76 15.69
CA TYR A 31 -42.16 -14.62 15.00
C TYR A 31 -41.71 -14.95 13.57
N PHE A 32 -41.29 -13.95 12.78
CA PHE A 32 -40.74 -14.20 11.44
C PHE A 32 -39.52 -15.14 11.46
N LYS A 33 -38.66 -15.06 12.49
CA LYS A 33 -37.53 -15.99 12.69
C LYS A 33 -37.91 -17.45 12.92
N ARG A 34 -39.11 -17.73 13.42
CA ARG A 34 -39.62 -19.10 13.57
C ARG A 34 -40.30 -19.56 12.29
N PHE A 35 -41.11 -18.67 11.69
CA PHE A 35 -41.77 -18.89 10.40
C PHE A 35 -40.78 -19.22 9.28
N THR A 36 -39.69 -18.46 9.11
CA THR A 36 -38.72 -18.73 8.05
C THR A 36 -38.00 -20.07 8.26
N MET A 37 -37.64 -20.42 9.49
CA MET A 37 -37.01 -21.72 9.78
C MET A 37 -37.94 -22.89 9.53
N ASP A 38 -39.14 -22.85 10.11
CA ASP A 38 -40.19 -23.86 9.89
C ASP A 38 -40.43 -24.07 8.38
N THR A 39 -40.61 -22.98 7.63
CA THR A 39 -40.78 -23.02 6.17
C THR A 39 -39.57 -23.64 5.46
N ILE A 40 -38.33 -23.28 5.82
CA ILE A 40 -37.09 -23.79 5.17
C ILE A 40 -36.86 -25.28 5.47
N TRP A 41 -37.00 -25.70 6.72
CA TRP A 41 -36.85 -27.09 7.13
C TRP A 41 -37.96 -27.97 6.53
N SER A 42 -39.21 -27.50 6.59
CA SER A 42 -40.36 -28.18 6.01
C SER A 42 -40.27 -28.25 4.48
N CYS A 43 -39.83 -27.20 3.77
CA CYS A 43 -39.79 -27.16 2.30
C CYS A 43 -38.51 -27.74 1.66
N GLY A 44 -37.33 -27.40 2.18
CA GLY A 44 -36.04 -27.76 1.58
C GLY A 44 -35.47 -29.11 2.04
N PHE A 45 -35.75 -29.49 3.29
CA PHE A 45 -35.13 -30.66 3.95
C PHE A 45 -36.13 -31.75 4.35
N GLY A 46 -37.42 -31.57 4.02
CA GLY A 46 -38.47 -32.56 4.25
C GLY A 46 -38.77 -32.83 5.73
N LEU A 47 -38.45 -31.88 6.61
CA LEU A 47 -38.54 -32.03 8.05
C LEU A 47 -39.64 -31.13 8.61
N ASP A 48 -40.77 -31.74 8.97
CA ASP A 48 -41.87 -31.12 9.70
C ASP A 48 -41.41 -30.70 11.11
N THR A 49 -40.87 -29.49 11.23
CA THR A 49 -40.34 -28.93 12.48
C THR A 49 -41.22 -27.79 12.98
N ASP A 50 -42.11 -28.08 13.92
CA ASP A 50 -43.02 -27.09 14.52
C ASP A 50 -42.28 -26.12 15.48
N MET A 51 -41.34 -25.35 14.94
CA MET A 51 -40.58 -24.32 15.65
C MET A 51 -41.43 -23.08 15.98
N GLN A 52 -42.60 -22.95 15.35
CA GLN A 52 -43.54 -21.86 15.62
C GLN A 52 -44.32 -22.09 16.92
N ASN A 53 -44.64 -23.34 17.28
CA ASN A 53 -45.14 -23.70 18.62
C ASN A 53 -43.98 -23.99 19.59
N ASN A 54 -42.98 -24.79 19.20
CA ASN A 54 -41.86 -25.18 20.06
C ASN A 54 -40.74 -24.12 20.09
N VAL A 55 -40.89 -23.11 20.94
CA VAL A 55 -39.86 -22.05 21.16
C VAL A 55 -38.53 -22.62 21.69
N SER A 56 -38.56 -23.80 22.31
CA SER A 56 -37.40 -24.53 22.83
C SER A 56 -36.76 -25.52 21.85
N ASP A 57 -37.10 -25.46 20.55
CA ASP A 57 -36.58 -26.40 19.56
C ASP A 57 -35.02 -26.35 19.45
N PRO A 58 -34.32 -27.51 19.44
CA PRO A 58 -32.86 -27.56 19.37
C PRO A 58 -32.25 -26.93 18.11
N TYR A 59 -32.91 -26.99 16.94
CA TYR A 59 -32.41 -26.36 15.72
C TYR A 59 -32.58 -24.83 15.79
N LEU A 60 -33.71 -24.35 16.31
CA LEU A 60 -33.94 -22.92 16.56
C LEU A 60 -32.91 -22.35 17.54
N PHE A 61 -32.70 -23.01 18.69
CA PHE A 61 -31.74 -22.58 19.70
C PHE A 61 -30.28 -22.60 19.20
N ASN A 62 -29.85 -23.68 18.53
CA ASN A 62 -28.49 -23.75 18.00
C ASN A 62 -28.25 -22.71 16.91
N SER A 63 -29.23 -22.46 16.04
CA SER A 63 -29.14 -21.42 15.00
C SER A 63 -29.04 -20.02 15.60
N GLN A 64 -29.82 -19.71 16.63
CA GLN A 64 -29.68 -18.48 17.42
C GLN A 64 -28.26 -18.32 17.98
N GLN A 65 -27.67 -19.39 18.52
CA GLN A 65 -26.34 -19.35 19.12
C GLN A 65 -25.19 -19.25 18.09
N VAL A 66 -25.40 -19.65 16.82
CA VAL A 66 -24.45 -19.36 15.72
C VAL A 66 -24.37 -17.86 15.45
N PHE A 67 -25.51 -17.17 15.46
CA PHE A 67 -25.63 -15.72 15.22
C PHE A 67 -25.47 -14.84 16.47
N ALA A 68 -25.47 -15.43 17.67
CA ALA A 68 -25.37 -14.71 18.94
C ALA A 68 -24.17 -13.74 18.96
N ARG A 69 -24.43 -12.49 19.37
CA ARG A 69 -23.53 -11.33 19.25
C ARG A 69 -22.30 -11.40 20.16
N ASN A 70 -21.39 -12.33 19.88
CA ASN A 70 -20.06 -12.40 20.47
C ASN A 70 -19.27 -11.12 20.16
N LYS A 71 -19.20 -10.20 21.14
CA LYS A 71 -18.52 -8.89 21.00
C LYS A 71 -17.10 -9.02 20.45
N ILE A 72 -16.37 -10.05 20.89
CA ILE A 72 -15.00 -10.38 20.43
C ILE A 72 -14.99 -10.75 18.93
N ARG A 73 -15.93 -11.56 18.44
CA ARG A 73 -16.05 -11.86 17.00
C ARG A 73 -16.35 -10.61 16.18
N ARG A 74 -17.22 -9.71 16.67
CA ARG A 74 -17.49 -8.42 15.99
C ARG A 74 -16.23 -7.55 15.92
N ILE A 75 -15.45 -7.47 17.00
CA ILE A 75 -14.17 -6.74 17.02
C ILE A 75 -13.17 -7.35 16.03
N ILE A 76 -12.99 -8.67 16.02
CA ILE A 76 -12.07 -9.36 15.08
C ILE A 76 -12.52 -9.16 13.63
N LEU A 77 -13.82 -9.28 13.33
CA LEU A 77 -14.37 -9.05 12.00
C LEU A 77 -14.13 -7.60 11.53
N VAL A 78 -14.48 -6.62 12.36
CA VAL A 78 -14.30 -5.19 12.06
C VAL A 78 -12.81 -4.84 11.90
N LEU A 79 -11.92 -5.36 12.75
CA LEU A 79 -10.47 -5.18 12.60
C LEU A 79 -9.92 -5.84 11.33
N THR A 80 -10.48 -6.97 10.89
CA THR A 80 -10.06 -7.65 9.65
C THR A 80 -10.55 -6.92 8.39
N ILE A 81 -11.70 -6.23 8.47
CA ILE A 81 -12.23 -5.37 7.40
C ILE A 81 -11.46 -4.05 7.33
N LEU A 82 -11.23 -3.39 8.47
CA LEU A 82 -10.50 -2.12 8.55
C LEU A 82 -8.98 -2.27 8.29
N ILE A 83 -8.41 -3.44 8.59
CA ILE A 83 -6.98 -3.72 8.43
C ILE A 83 -6.83 -5.06 7.69
N THR A 84 -6.91 -5.01 6.36
CA THR A 84 -6.84 -6.20 5.49
C THR A 84 -5.57 -7.03 5.69
N GLU A 85 -4.45 -6.41 6.07
CA GLU A 85 -3.20 -7.12 6.41
C GLU A 85 -3.31 -8.00 7.67
N LEU A 86 -4.19 -7.65 8.63
CA LEU A 86 -4.50 -8.56 9.74
C LEU A 86 -5.16 -9.85 9.26
N ARG A 87 -5.76 -9.92 8.06
CA ARG A 87 -6.29 -11.18 7.49
C ARG A 87 -5.19 -12.25 7.35
N LYS A 88 -3.95 -11.85 7.02
CA LYS A 88 -2.79 -12.77 6.94
C LYS A 88 -2.41 -13.26 8.34
N VAL A 89 -2.29 -12.33 9.29
CA VAL A 89 -1.98 -12.61 10.70
C VAL A 89 -3.05 -13.51 11.34
N TRP A 90 -4.32 -13.19 11.19
CA TRP A 90 -5.44 -14.03 11.64
C TRP A 90 -5.46 -15.39 10.95
N ARG A 91 -5.17 -15.49 9.64
CA ARG A 91 -5.08 -16.79 8.94
C ARG A 91 -3.99 -17.67 9.56
N SER A 92 -2.79 -17.13 9.78
CA SER A 92 -1.71 -17.85 10.46
C SER A 92 -2.03 -18.19 11.92
N ILE A 93 -2.69 -17.29 12.67
CA ILE A 93 -3.14 -17.53 14.04
C ILE A 93 -4.22 -18.61 14.08
N PHE A 94 -5.21 -18.61 13.19
CA PHE A 94 -6.23 -19.66 13.14
C PHE A 94 -5.69 -20.99 12.63
N GLN A 95 -4.67 -21.00 11.76
CA GLN A 95 -3.96 -22.22 11.35
C GLN A 95 -3.09 -22.79 12.48
N SER A 96 -2.32 -21.96 13.20
CA SER A 96 -1.51 -22.41 14.33
C SER A 96 -2.35 -22.81 15.54
N LEU A 97 -3.43 -22.07 15.84
CA LEU A 97 -4.49 -22.51 16.76
C LEU A 97 -5.15 -23.80 16.26
N GLY A 98 -5.26 -24.03 14.94
CA GLY A 98 -5.71 -25.30 14.36
C GLY A 98 -4.80 -26.47 14.73
N ILE A 99 -3.48 -26.29 14.63
CA ILE A 99 -2.46 -27.28 15.04
C ILE A 99 -2.52 -27.53 16.55
N VAL A 100 -2.55 -26.45 17.36
CA VAL A 100 -2.68 -26.55 18.82
C VAL A 100 -4.00 -27.24 19.21
N ARG A 101 -5.11 -26.93 18.53
CA ARG A 101 -6.43 -27.54 18.74
C ARG A 101 -6.50 -28.99 18.29
N TYR A 102 -5.74 -29.38 17.26
CA TYR A 102 -5.54 -30.78 16.87
C TYR A 102 -4.77 -31.55 17.95
N TRP A 103 -3.73 -30.96 18.51
CA TRP A 103 -2.96 -31.53 19.64
C TRP A 103 -3.84 -31.70 20.88
N LEU A 104 -4.58 -30.64 21.28
CA LEU A 104 -5.54 -30.67 22.39
C LEU A 104 -6.65 -31.71 22.17
N ARG A 105 -7.19 -31.82 20.96
CA ARG A 105 -8.20 -32.82 20.56
C ARG A 105 -7.73 -34.27 20.74
N ARG A 106 -6.42 -34.52 20.61
CA ARG A 106 -5.82 -35.86 20.75
C ARG A 106 -5.43 -36.22 22.19
N TYR A 107 -5.11 -35.25 23.04
CA TYR A 107 -4.59 -35.51 24.39
C TYR A 107 -5.51 -35.10 25.56
N ILE A 108 -6.55 -34.29 25.37
CA ILE A 108 -7.43 -33.84 26.46
C ILE A 108 -8.91 -34.19 26.20
N PRO A 109 -9.46 -35.25 26.80
CA PRO A 109 -10.84 -35.71 26.57
C PRO A 109 -11.91 -34.66 26.84
N VAL A 110 -11.70 -33.77 27.82
CA VAL A 110 -12.61 -32.67 28.17
C VAL A 110 -12.88 -31.75 26.98
N THR A 111 -11.90 -31.55 26.08
CA THR A 111 -12.07 -30.70 24.90
C THR A 111 -13.06 -31.29 23.89
N GLN A 112 -13.31 -32.60 23.90
CA GLN A 112 -14.27 -33.23 23.00
C GLN A 112 -15.72 -32.92 23.42
N ARG A 113 -16.02 -32.77 24.72
CA ARG A 113 -17.33 -32.30 25.19
C ARG A 113 -17.57 -30.84 24.79
N LEU A 114 -16.64 -29.95 25.17
CA LEU A 114 -16.69 -28.52 24.87
C LEU A 114 -16.71 -28.18 23.36
N ILE A 115 -16.30 -29.08 22.48
CA ILE A 115 -16.41 -28.92 21.02
C ILE A 115 -17.71 -29.55 20.47
N ASN A 116 -18.20 -30.65 21.04
CA ASN A 116 -19.51 -31.21 20.68
C ASN A 116 -20.69 -30.28 21.07
N GLU A 117 -20.49 -29.42 22.06
CA GLU A 117 -21.43 -28.37 22.51
C GLU A 117 -21.43 -27.11 21.63
N ASN A 118 -20.52 -26.97 20.67
CA ASN A 118 -20.49 -25.82 19.77
C ASN A 118 -21.62 -25.92 18.70
N PRO A 119 -22.56 -24.97 18.63
CA PRO A 119 -23.77 -25.07 17.80
C PRO A 119 -23.51 -25.37 16.33
N ALA A 120 -22.50 -24.73 15.72
CA ALA A 120 -22.20 -24.94 14.31
C ALA A 120 -21.78 -26.38 13.98
N THR A 121 -21.00 -27.01 14.86
CA THR A 121 -20.60 -28.41 14.72
C THR A 121 -21.72 -29.39 15.10
N TRP A 122 -22.64 -29.01 15.97
CA TRP A 122 -23.88 -29.76 16.21
C TRP A 122 -24.75 -29.80 14.95
N ILE A 123 -24.96 -28.64 14.29
CA ILE A 123 -25.76 -28.55 13.05
C ILE A 123 -25.17 -29.43 11.94
N VAL A 124 -23.86 -29.31 11.65
CA VAL A 124 -23.21 -30.14 10.61
C VAL A 124 -23.29 -31.63 10.94
N LYS A 125 -23.27 -32.01 12.23
CA LYS A 125 -23.49 -33.40 12.65
C LYS A 125 -24.93 -33.87 12.38
N GLN A 126 -25.94 -33.02 12.59
CA GLN A 126 -27.32 -33.36 12.21
C GLN A 126 -27.48 -33.47 10.70
N ALA A 127 -26.89 -32.57 9.91
CA ALA A 127 -26.90 -32.62 8.46
C ALA A 127 -26.31 -33.93 7.91
N ASN A 128 -25.15 -34.36 8.41
CA ASN A 128 -24.57 -35.68 8.09
C ASN A 128 -25.53 -36.83 8.44
N GLY A 129 -26.16 -36.78 9.62
CA GLY A 129 -27.14 -37.80 10.05
C GLY A 129 -28.46 -37.79 9.26
N MET A 130 -28.82 -36.69 8.60
CA MET A 130 -29.96 -36.61 7.67
C MET A 130 -29.61 -37.27 6.33
N ILE A 131 -28.41 -36.99 5.80
CA ILE A 131 -27.86 -37.64 4.61
C ILE A 131 -27.80 -39.17 4.82
N GLU A 132 -27.20 -39.62 5.93
CA GLU A 132 -27.02 -41.04 6.24
C GLU A 132 -28.36 -41.77 6.40
N LYS A 133 -29.36 -41.14 7.00
CA LYS A 133 -30.72 -41.71 7.07
C LYS A 133 -31.34 -41.87 5.68
N ARG A 134 -31.27 -40.86 4.80
CA ARG A 134 -31.84 -40.96 3.44
C ARG A 134 -31.11 -42.00 2.59
N GLN A 135 -29.79 -42.07 2.69
CA GLN A 135 -28.98 -43.11 2.04
C GLN A 135 -29.36 -44.54 2.51
N HIS A 136 -29.79 -44.72 3.76
CA HIS A 136 -30.21 -46.03 4.28
C HIS A 136 -31.69 -46.38 4.07
N PHE A 137 -32.61 -45.43 4.13
CA PHE A 137 -34.06 -45.69 4.03
C PHE A 137 -34.65 -45.51 2.63
N GLY A 138 -33.88 -44.97 1.68
CA GLY A 138 -34.31 -44.78 0.30
C GLY A 138 -35.11 -43.50 0.05
N HIS A 139 -35.59 -43.36 -1.17
CA HIS A 139 -36.26 -42.16 -1.68
C HIS A 139 -37.63 -41.98 -1.01
N THR A 140 -37.93 -40.77 -0.53
CA THR A 140 -39.30 -40.38 -0.14
C THR A 140 -40.12 -40.05 -1.39
N ASP A 141 -41.43 -40.32 -1.40
CA ASP A 141 -42.35 -39.96 -2.53
C ASP A 141 -42.39 -38.46 -2.85
N ARG A 142 -41.75 -37.65 -2.01
CA ARG A 142 -41.58 -36.21 -2.16
C ARG A 142 -40.15 -35.88 -2.60
N THR A 143 -40.03 -35.15 -3.71
CA THR A 143 -38.80 -34.46 -4.10
C THR A 143 -38.60 -33.18 -3.28
N ASP A 144 -37.36 -32.97 -2.81
CA ASP A 144 -36.93 -31.73 -2.15
C ASP A 144 -35.46 -31.43 -2.43
N LEU A 145 -34.96 -30.31 -1.92
CA LEU A 145 -33.62 -29.80 -2.23
C LEU A 145 -32.50 -30.74 -1.73
N LEU A 146 -32.72 -31.45 -0.62
CA LEU A 146 -31.78 -32.46 -0.15
C LEU A 146 -31.77 -33.70 -1.05
N GLN A 147 -32.93 -34.13 -1.55
CA GLN A 147 -32.98 -35.23 -2.52
C GLN A 147 -32.24 -34.86 -3.81
N LEU A 148 -32.52 -33.69 -4.39
CA LEU A 148 -31.84 -33.21 -5.61
C LEU A 148 -30.32 -33.10 -5.44
N MET A 149 -29.84 -32.71 -4.25
CA MET A 149 -28.40 -32.72 -3.94
C MET A 149 -27.82 -34.14 -3.86
N LEU A 150 -28.56 -35.11 -3.29
CA LEU A 150 -28.14 -36.52 -3.21
C LEU A 150 -28.16 -37.20 -4.59
N ASP A 151 -29.13 -36.88 -5.45
CA ASP A 151 -29.22 -37.40 -6.82
C ASP A 151 -28.03 -36.89 -7.68
N SER A 152 -27.47 -35.72 -7.33
CA SER A 152 -26.28 -35.13 -7.96
C SER A 152 -24.93 -35.62 -7.40
N MET A 153 -24.93 -36.56 -6.46
CA MET A 153 -23.75 -36.97 -5.69
C MET A 153 -22.80 -37.90 -6.49
N SER A 154 -21.50 -37.85 -6.17
CA SER A 154 -20.50 -38.86 -6.56
C SER A 154 -20.30 -39.91 -5.46
N GLU A 155 -20.13 -41.18 -5.86
CA GLU A 155 -19.74 -42.26 -4.94
C GLU A 155 -18.27 -42.15 -4.50
N GLU A 156 -17.45 -41.44 -5.27
CA GLU A 156 -16.06 -41.14 -4.95
C GLU A 156 -15.93 -39.76 -4.25
N ASP A 157 -15.34 -39.75 -3.04
CA ASP A 157 -14.97 -38.55 -2.27
C ASP A 157 -13.66 -37.88 -2.78
N LEU A 158 -13.11 -38.33 -3.92
CA LEU A 158 -11.78 -37.93 -4.44
C LEU A 158 -11.84 -37.20 -5.79
N ILE A 159 -12.49 -36.04 -5.82
CA ILE A 159 -12.27 -35.08 -6.90
C ILE A 159 -10.87 -34.47 -6.73
N GLN A 160 -9.93 -34.81 -7.62
CA GLN A 160 -8.68 -34.07 -7.72
C GLN A 160 -8.95 -32.71 -8.38
N ASP A 161 -8.83 -31.62 -7.62
CA ASP A 161 -8.82 -30.23 -8.14
C ASP A 161 -7.56 -29.97 -9.00
N SER A 162 -7.50 -30.60 -10.17
CA SER A 162 -6.46 -30.36 -11.16
C SER A 162 -6.75 -29.05 -11.92
N PRO A 163 -5.79 -28.10 -12.02
CA PRO A 163 -6.00 -26.84 -12.73
C PRO A 163 -6.39 -26.99 -14.21
N ALA A 164 -6.16 -28.16 -14.81
CA ALA A 164 -6.56 -28.48 -16.18
C ALA A 164 -8.09 -28.43 -16.42
N SER A 165 -8.92 -28.47 -15.36
CA SER A 165 -10.38 -28.43 -15.45
C SER A 165 -10.98 -27.14 -16.03
N PHE A 166 -10.19 -26.07 -16.20
CA PHE A 166 -10.58 -24.84 -16.90
C PHE A 166 -9.87 -24.62 -18.25
N ALA A 167 -9.06 -25.58 -18.72
CA ALA A 167 -8.39 -25.48 -20.01
C ALA A 167 -9.38 -25.78 -21.15
N LYS A 168 -9.81 -24.74 -21.89
CA LYS A 168 -10.53 -24.92 -23.15
C LYS A 168 -9.64 -25.64 -24.18
N SER A 169 -9.87 -26.93 -24.39
CA SER A 169 -9.46 -27.63 -25.61
C SER A 169 -10.13 -26.93 -26.80
N ARG A 170 -9.34 -26.42 -27.74
CA ARG A 170 -9.84 -25.50 -28.77
C ARG A 170 -10.41 -26.17 -30.02
N ASP A 171 -10.22 -27.48 -30.17
CA ASP A 171 -10.34 -28.20 -31.44
C ASP A 171 -11.18 -29.50 -31.30
N SER A 172 -12.47 -29.37 -30.98
CA SER A 172 -13.46 -30.47 -31.12
C SER A 172 -14.91 -29.96 -31.03
N GLU A 173 -15.72 -30.16 -32.07
CA GLU A 173 -17.13 -29.74 -32.14
C GLU A 173 -18.10 -30.71 -31.41
N ALA A 174 -17.72 -31.16 -30.21
CA ALA A 174 -18.51 -32.08 -29.40
C ALA A 174 -18.70 -31.53 -27.97
N GLU A 175 -19.80 -30.82 -27.73
CA GLU A 175 -20.20 -30.39 -26.38
C GLU A 175 -20.62 -31.58 -25.51
N VAL A 176 -19.66 -32.19 -24.82
CA VAL A 176 -19.94 -33.06 -23.67
C VAL A 176 -20.00 -32.18 -22.41
N PRO A 177 -21.17 -32.01 -21.76
CA PRO A 177 -21.28 -31.17 -20.59
C PRO A 177 -20.47 -31.76 -19.42
N LEU A 178 -19.54 -30.97 -18.88
CA LEU A 178 -18.74 -31.32 -17.71
C LEU A 178 -19.58 -31.26 -16.42
N VAL A 179 -20.38 -32.30 -16.19
CA VAL A 179 -21.22 -32.45 -14.99
C VAL A 179 -20.33 -32.74 -13.77
N ARG A 180 -19.86 -31.68 -13.09
CA ARG A 180 -19.28 -31.77 -11.75
C ARG A 180 -20.36 -32.28 -10.78
N LYS A 181 -20.18 -33.48 -10.26
CA LYS A 181 -20.97 -34.04 -9.16
C LYS A 181 -20.60 -33.39 -7.82
N ILE A 182 -21.51 -33.45 -6.85
CA ILE A 182 -21.34 -32.83 -5.53
C ILE A 182 -20.86 -33.87 -4.50
N THR A 183 -19.86 -33.54 -3.69
CA THR A 183 -19.36 -34.43 -2.61
C THR A 183 -20.25 -34.37 -1.37
N LYS A 184 -20.23 -35.41 -0.51
CA LYS A 184 -20.94 -35.41 0.78
C LYS A 184 -20.56 -34.20 1.65
N SER A 185 -19.32 -33.74 1.55
CA SER A 185 -18.82 -32.56 2.28
C SER A 185 -19.47 -31.25 1.81
N GLU A 186 -19.67 -31.08 0.51
CA GLU A 186 -20.33 -29.92 -0.09
C GLU A 186 -21.83 -29.94 0.17
N ILE A 187 -22.50 -31.11 0.12
CA ILE A 187 -23.91 -31.24 0.50
C ILE A 187 -24.12 -30.79 1.95
N SER A 188 -23.30 -31.27 2.90
CA SER A 188 -23.39 -30.84 4.31
C SER A 188 -23.03 -29.37 4.53
N ALA A 189 -22.13 -28.79 3.73
CA ALA A 189 -21.85 -27.37 3.74
C ALA A 189 -23.02 -26.53 3.19
N ASN A 190 -23.71 -27.03 2.16
CA ASN A 190 -24.90 -26.39 1.59
C ASN A 190 -26.09 -26.44 2.55
N ILE A 191 -26.38 -27.58 3.20
CA ILE A 191 -27.41 -27.68 4.25
C ILE A 191 -27.15 -26.63 5.35
N PHE A 192 -25.90 -26.55 5.82
CA PHE A 192 -25.48 -25.57 6.83
C PHE A 192 -25.62 -24.12 6.32
N LEU A 193 -25.30 -23.85 5.06
CA LEU A 193 -25.44 -22.52 4.44
C LEU A 193 -26.91 -22.10 4.31
N PHE A 194 -27.79 -22.96 3.79
CA PHE A 194 -29.23 -22.64 3.63
C PHE A 194 -29.90 -22.34 4.98
N MET A 195 -29.61 -23.17 5.99
CA MET A 195 -30.13 -22.99 7.36
C MET A 195 -29.61 -21.69 8.02
N ILE A 196 -28.36 -21.30 7.75
CA ILE A 196 -27.82 -20.02 8.24
C ILE A 196 -28.40 -18.83 7.47
N ALA A 197 -28.43 -18.90 6.13
CA ALA A 197 -28.79 -17.78 5.28
C ALA A 197 -30.23 -17.32 5.53
N GLY A 198 -31.21 -18.22 5.40
CA GLY A 198 -32.63 -17.88 5.52
C GLY A 198 -33.13 -17.62 6.95
N TYR A 199 -32.31 -17.85 7.98
CA TYR A 199 -32.67 -17.52 9.36
C TYR A 199 -32.70 -16.01 9.59
N GLU A 200 -31.56 -15.34 9.41
CA GLU A 200 -31.39 -13.93 9.83
C GLU A 200 -31.78 -12.95 8.69
N THR A 201 -31.53 -13.28 7.41
CA THR A 201 -31.79 -12.33 6.31
C THR A 201 -33.27 -12.21 5.98
N THR A 202 -33.96 -13.32 5.71
CA THR A 202 -35.37 -13.34 5.32
C THR A 202 -36.28 -12.79 6.43
N SER A 203 -36.00 -13.14 7.70
CA SER A 203 -36.75 -12.59 8.83
C SER A 203 -36.51 -11.09 9.05
N THR A 204 -35.31 -10.58 8.74
CA THR A 204 -35.02 -9.14 8.73
C THR A 204 -35.77 -8.44 7.60
N ALA A 205 -35.82 -9.03 6.40
CA ALA A 205 -36.56 -8.49 5.26
C ALA A 205 -38.05 -8.35 5.57
N LEU A 206 -38.69 -9.42 6.04
CA LEU A 206 -40.09 -9.40 6.45
C LEU A 206 -40.36 -8.37 7.57
N SER A 207 -39.43 -8.22 8.51
CA SER A 207 -39.56 -7.22 9.59
C SER A 207 -39.50 -5.78 9.07
N TYR A 208 -38.62 -5.48 8.10
CA TYR A 208 -38.60 -4.16 7.47
C TYR A 208 -39.83 -3.91 6.59
N ILE A 209 -40.32 -4.93 5.87
CA ILE A 209 -41.59 -4.86 5.10
C ILE A 209 -42.75 -4.50 6.03
N THR A 210 -42.93 -5.22 7.15
CA THR A 210 -43.98 -4.91 8.13
C THR A 210 -43.77 -3.55 8.80
N TYR A 211 -42.53 -3.13 9.06
CA TYR A 211 -42.24 -1.79 9.60
C TYR A 211 -42.63 -0.67 8.61
N VAL A 212 -42.34 -0.83 7.32
CA VAL A 212 -42.74 0.14 6.28
C VAL A 212 -44.26 0.22 6.17
N LEU A 213 -44.96 -0.91 6.09
CA LEU A 213 -46.43 -0.95 6.07
C LEU A 213 -47.03 -0.23 7.29
N ALA A 214 -46.54 -0.55 8.50
CA ALA A 214 -47.01 0.08 9.73
C ALA A 214 -46.62 1.57 9.90
N THR A 215 -45.76 2.11 9.02
CA THR A 215 -45.37 3.54 9.03
C THR A 215 -45.91 4.33 7.84
N HIS A 216 -46.42 3.66 6.80
CA HIS A 216 -46.98 4.28 5.58
C HIS A 216 -48.37 3.69 5.29
N PRO A 217 -49.43 4.08 6.03
CA PRO A 217 -50.75 3.47 5.91
C PRO A 217 -51.40 3.62 4.52
N GLU A 218 -51.10 4.72 3.81
CA GLU A 218 -51.58 4.96 2.44
C GLU A 218 -50.99 3.93 1.46
N GLU A 219 -49.69 3.64 1.57
CA GLU A 219 -49.01 2.59 0.81
C GLU A 219 -49.46 1.18 1.23
N GLN A 220 -49.78 0.96 2.51
CA GLN A 220 -50.39 -0.29 2.96
C GLN A 220 -51.76 -0.52 2.34
N GLN A 221 -52.65 0.49 2.33
CA GLN A 221 -53.98 0.39 1.73
C GLN A 221 -53.86 0.15 0.21
N LYS A 222 -53.01 0.92 -0.47
CA LYS A 222 -52.79 0.80 -1.92
C LYS A 222 -52.21 -0.57 -2.32
N LEU A 223 -51.29 -1.11 -1.52
CA LEU A 223 -50.79 -2.47 -1.73
C LEU A 223 -51.88 -3.53 -1.49
N GLN A 224 -52.74 -3.33 -0.47
CA GLN A 224 -53.88 -4.23 -0.25
C GLN A 224 -54.86 -4.18 -1.41
N GLU A 225 -55.33 -3.00 -1.84
CA GLU A 225 -56.24 -2.83 -2.98
C GLU A 225 -55.67 -3.46 -4.26
N HIS A 226 -54.36 -3.38 -4.48
CA HIS A 226 -53.70 -4.04 -5.59
C HIS A 226 -53.64 -5.56 -5.45
N ILE A 227 -53.45 -6.12 -4.25
CA ILE A 227 -53.47 -7.57 -4.01
C ILE A 227 -54.90 -8.12 -4.15
N ASP A 228 -55.86 -7.48 -3.50
CA ASP A 228 -57.28 -7.88 -3.51
C ASP A 228 -57.84 -7.90 -4.96
N ALA A 229 -57.33 -7.03 -5.85
CA ALA A 229 -57.69 -7.02 -7.27
C ALA A 229 -57.23 -8.25 -8.09
N TYR A 230 -56.26 -9.05 -7.61
CA TYR A 230 -55.87 -10.33 -8.24
C TYR A 230 -56.67 -11.52 -7.67
N PHE A 231 -57.44 -11.33 -6.59
CA PHE A 231 -58.20 -12.36 -5.89
C PHE A 231 -59.68 -11.95 -5.79
N GLU A 232 -60.35 -11.88 -6.95
CA GLU A 232 -61.80 -11.62 -7.03
C GLU A 232 -62.62 -12.58 -6.13
N PRO A 233 -63.77 -12.15 -5.60
CA PRO A 233 -64.54 -12.93 -4.63
C PRO A 233 -65.10 -14.27 -5.15
N GLU A 234 -65.07 -14.54 -6.46
CA GLU A 234 -65.41 -15.87 -7.01
C GLU A 234 -64.25 -16.89 -6.89
N THR A 235 -63.03 -16.45 -6.55
CA THR A 235 -61.82 -17.29 -6.42
C THR A 235 -61.28 -17.39 -4.99
N GLU A 236 -62.12 -17.12 -3.98
CA GLU A 236 -61.83 -17.02 -2.53
C GLU A 236 -61.10 -18.24 -1.87
N HIS A 237 -60.92 -19.36 -2.59
CA HIS A 237 -60.22 -20.56 -2.11
C HIS A 237 -59.01 -20.96 -2.96
N THR A 238 -58.59 -20.11 -3.89
CA THR A 238 -57.47 -20.39 -4.81
C THR A 238 -56.15 -19.98 -4.14
N MET A 239 -55.36 -20.95 -3.65
CA MET A 239 -54.04 -20.64 -3.06
C MET A 239 -53.17 -19.89 -4.08
N PRO A 240 -52.45 -18.82 -3.67
CA PRO A 240 -51.57 -18.08 -4.56
C PRO A 240 -50.52 -19.00 -5.18
N THR A 241 -50.45 -19.02 -6.52
CA THR A 241 -49.41 -19.75 -7.25
C THR A 241 -48.17 -18.87 -7.42
N TYR A 242 -47.06 -19.48 -7.87
CA TYR A 242 -45.84 -18.71 -8.10
C TYR A 242 -46.02 -17.72 -9.27
N GLU A 243 -46.78 -18.14 -10.27
CA GLU A 243 -47.15 -17.39 -11.45
C GLU A 243 -47.96 -16.14 -11.06
N THR A 244 -49.07 -16.30 -10.32
CA THR A 244 -49.92 -15.19 -9.85
C THR A 244 -49.12 -14.16 -9.05
N VAL A 245 -48.22 -14.60 -8.16
CA VAL A 245 -47.37 -13.69 -7.36
C VAL A 245 -46.31 -12.98 -8.21
N SER A 246 -45.85 -13.61 -9.30
CA SER A 246 -44.89 -13.00 -10.23
C SER A 246 -45.49 -11.93 -11.16
N GLU A 247 -46.83 -11.87 -11.26
CA GLU A 247 -47.57 -10.90 -12.07
C GLU A 247 -47.99 -9.64 -11.28
N MET A 248 -47.71 -9.57 -9.97
CA MET A 248 -48.06 -8.46 -9.07
C MET A 248 -47.01 -7.34 -9.11
N ASP A 249 -47.04 -6.50 -10.15
CA ASP A 249 -46.08 -5.41 -10.36
C ASP A 249 -45.89 -4.51 -9.13
N TYR A 250 -46.97 -4.11 -8.43
CA TYR A 250 -46.85 -3.19 -7.29
C TYR A 250 -46.17 -3.84 -6.07
N LEU A 251 -46.41 -5.14 -5.86
CA LEU A 251 -45.80 -5.91 -4.77
C LEU A 251 -44.29 -6.02 -4.96
N ASP A 252 -43.83 -6.28 -6.20
CA ASP A 252 -42.41 -6.26 -6.54
C ASP A 252 -41.80 -4.86 -6.32
N MET A 253 -42.45 -3.79 -6.80
CA MET A 253 -41.98 -2.41 -6.57
C MET A 253 -41.87 -2.05 -5.07
N PHE A 254 -42.86 -2.43 -4.26
CA PHE A 254 -42.88 -2.18 -2.81
C PHE A 254 -41.74 -2.93 -2.07
N ILE A 255 -41.55 -4.21 -2.40
CA ILE A 255 -40.46 -5.03 -1.84
C ILE A 255 -39.10 -4.47 -2.27
N ARG A 256 -38.96 -4.02 -3.52
CA ARG A 256 -37.71 -3.43 -4.04
C ARG A 256 -37.35 -2.12 -3.36
N GLU A 257 -38.31 -1.23 -3.11
CA GLU A 257 -38.07 0.04 -2.41
C GLU A 257 -37.74 -0.20 -0.93
N THR A 258 -38.42 -1.15 -0.28
CA THR A 258 -38.08 -1.56 1.09
C THR A 258 -36.64 -2.06 1.19
N LEU A 259 -36.21 -2.91 0.26
CA LEU A 259 -34.83 -3.43 0.21
C LEU A 259 -33.80 -2.42 -0.33
N ARG A 260 -34.24 -1.36 -1.03
CA ARG A 260 -33.39 -0.22 -1.37
C ARG A 260 -33.04 0.55 -0.10
N MET A 261 -34.05 0.94 0.68
CA MET A 261 -33.87 1.75 1.89
C MET A 261 -33.22 0.98 3.04
N PHE A 262 -33.54 -0.31 3.18
CA PHE A 262 -33.04 -1.21 4.22
C PHE A 262 -32.26 -2.40 3.63
N PRO A 263 -31.09 -2.16 2.98
CA PRO A 263 -30.33 -3.23 2.33
C PRO A 263 -29.74 -4.19 3.36
N ILE A 264 -29.84 -5.50 3.10
CA ILE A 264 -29.52 -6.54 4.07
C ILE A 264 -28.14 -7.13 3.80
N ALA A 265 -27.29 -7.11 4.83
CA ALA A 265 -25.86 -7.41 4.74
C ALA A 265 -25.11 -6.60 3.65
N PRO A 266 -25.20 -5.25 3.65
CA PRO A 266 -24.67 -4.40 2.57
C PRO A 266 -23.16 -4.53 2.33
N THR A 267 -22.39 -4.99 3.32
CA THR A 267 -20.94 -5.24 3.19
C THR A 267 -20.58 -6.63 2.67
N ALA A 268 -21.56 -7.50 2.39
CA ALA A 268 -21.30 -8.87 1.93
C ALA A 268 -20.82 -8.94 0.47
N ILE A 269 -20.99 -7.87 -0.29
CA ILE A 269 -20.58 -7.77 -1.70
C ILE A 269 -19.10 -7.40 -1.77
N THR A 270 -18.26 -8.37 -1.42
CA THR A 270 -16.81 -8.30 -1.58
C THR A 270 -16.35 -9.24 -2.69
N ARG A 271 -15.35 -8.80 -3.46
CA ARG A 271 -14.59 -9.58 -4.45
C ARG A 271 -13.10 -9.39 -4.18
N GLN A 272 -12.27 -10.29 -4.69
CA GLN A 272 -10.81 -10.17 -4.63
C GLN A 272 -10.30 -10.15 -6.07
N SER A 273 -9.48 -9.16 -6.44
CA SER A 273 -8.82 -9.17 -7.75
C SER A 273 -7.88 -10.37 -7.81
N THR A 274 -7.97 -11.18 -8.85
CA THR A 274 -6.99 -12.25 -9.12
C THR A 274 -5.69 -11.64 -9.62
N ASP A 275 -5.81 -10.68 -10.53
CA ASP A 275 -4.75 -10.06 -11.30
C ASP A 275 -4.77 -8.53 -11.15
N ASP A 276 -3.77 -7.84 -11.70
CA ASP A 276 -3.73 -6.37 -11.77
C ASP A 276 -4.79 -5.87 -12.77
N PHE A 277 -5.81 -5.16 -12.30
CA PHE A 277 -6.97 -4.77 -13.13
C PHE A 277 -7.16 -3.24 -13.19
N PRO A 278 -7.14 -2.61 -14.38
CA PRO A 278 -7.36 -1.18 -14.53
C PRO A 278 -8.85 -0.81 -14.36
N ILE A 279 -9.14 0.15 -13.46
CA ILE A 279 -10.49 0.71 -13.27
C ILE A 279 -10.50 2.18 -13.69
N GLU A 280 -11.43 2.52 -14.58
CA GLU A 280 -11.71 3.87 -15.09
C GLU A 280 -11.89 4.86 -13.91
N GLY A 281 -11.09 5.93 -13.87
CA GLY A 281 -11.14 6.95 -12.81
C GLY A 281 -10.50 6.58 -11.46
N ILE A 282 -10.01 5.34 -11.28
CA ILE A 282 -9.34 4.89 -10.03
C ILE A 282 -7.88 4.45 -10.29
N GLY A 283 -7.56 3.99 -11.51
CA GLY A 283 -6.26 3.44 -11.87
C GLY A 283 -6.19 1.93 -11.71
N VAL A 284 -4.98 1.36 -11.69
CA VAL A 284 -4.78 -0.08 -11.56
C VAL A 284 -5.04 -0.54 -10.12
N VAL A 285 -5.97 -1.49 -9.95
CA VAL A 285 -6.20 -2.22 -8.71
C VAL A 285 -5.29 -3.45 -8.68
N PRO A 286 -4.33 -3.57 -7.75
CA PRO A 286 -3.38 -4.68 -7.75
C PRO A 286 -4.01 -6.04 -7.45
N ALA A 287 -3.39 -7.09 -7.97
CA ALA A 287 -3.66 -8.49 -7.68
C ALA A 287 -3.76 -8.75 -6.16
N GLY A 288 -4.75 -9.54 -5.77
CA GLY A 288 -5.06 -9.85 -4.38
C GLY A 288 -5.80 -8.74 -3.61
N THR A 289 -6.04 -7.55 -4.18
CA THR A 289 -6.81 -6.48 -3.52
C THR A 289 -8.28 -6.89 -3.31
N LEU A 290 -8.83 -6.59 -2.14
CA LEU A 290 -10.26 -6.76 -1.87
C LEU A 290 -11.04 -5.49 -2.29
N ILE A 291 -12.04 -5.68 -3.15
CA ILE A 291 -12.98 -4.65 -3.59
C ILE A 291 -14.32 -4.94 -2.91
N THR A 292 -14.89 -3.93 -2.23
CA THR A 292 -16.21 -4.02 -1.59
C THR A 292 -17.06 -2.85 -2.06
N VAL A 293 -18.32 -3.11 -2.42
CA VAL A 293 -19.26 -2.06 -2.83
C VAL A 293 -19.99 -1.52 -1.60
N ASP A 294 -20.07 -0.19 -1.48
CA ASP A 294 -20.92 0.47 -0.47
C ASP A 294 -22.36 0.53 -0.97
N VAL A 295 -23.09 -0.57 -0.76
CA VAL A 295 -24.50 -0.71 -1.19
C VAL A 295 -25.39 0.36 -0.55
N TYR A 296 -25.09 0.80 0.68
CA TYR A 296 -25.92 1.81 1.35
C TYR A 296 -25.78 3.17 0.66
N ASN A 297 -24.57 3.68 0.50
CA ASN A 297 -24.37 4.95 -0.21
C ASN A 297 -24.73 4.89 -1.70
N LEU A 298 -24.70 3.70 -2.32
CA LEU A 298 -25.21 3.47 -3.68
C LEU A 298 -26.74 3.61 -3.76
N HIS A 299 -27.48 3.06 -2.79
CA HIS A 299 -28.95 3.07 -2.74
C HIS A 299 -29.56 4.43 -2.37
N TYR A 300 -28.79 5.31 -1.71
CA TYR A 300 -29.19 6.68 -1.38
C TYR A 300 -28.53 7.74 -2.30
N ASN A 301 -27.88 7.35 -3.39
CA ASN A 301 -27.22 8.29 -4.30
C ASN A 301 -28.23 9.07 -5.17
N PRO A 302 -28.37 10.41 -5.02
CA PRO A 302 -29.34 11.19 -5.79
C PRO A 302 -29.06 11.19 -7.30
N ASN A 303 -27.81 10.99 -7.73
CA ASN A 303 -27.45 10.92 -9.14
C ASN A 303 -27.93 9.63 -9.84
N LEU A 304 -28.32 8.60 -9.06
CA LEU A 304 -28.87 7.33 -9.58
C LEU A 304 -30.38 7.20 -9.34
N TRP A 305 -30.88 7.83 -8.27
CA TRP A 305 -32.24 7.63 -7.77
C TRP A 305 -33.17 8.83 -7.92
N GLY A 306 -32.64 10.01 -8.27
CA GLY A 306 -33.43 11.21 -8.59
C GLY A 306 -34.38 11.03 -9.79
N PRO A 307 -35.28 12.00 -10.04
CA PRO A 307 -35.33 13.34 -9.43
C PRO A 307 -35.97 13.39 -8.02
N LEU A 308 -36.72 12.36 -7.62
CA LEU A 308 -37.27 12.23 -6.26
C LEU A 308 -36.18 11.95 -5.22
N ASP A 309 -36.36 12.45 -3.99
CA ASP A 309 -35.39 12.27 -2.90
C ASP A 309 -35.14 10.77 -2.64
N PRO A 310 -33.88 10.29 -2.61
CA PRO A 310 -33.58 8.90 -2.23
C PRO A 310 -33.96 8.56 -0.78
N HIS A 311 -34.17 9.53 0.11
CA HIS A 311 -34.61 9.31 1.48
C HIS A 311 -36.13 9.11 1.62
N GLU A 312 -36.91 9.43 0.58
CA GLU A 312 -38.36 9.22 0.53
C GLU A 312 -38.70 7.80 0.05
N PHE A 313 -39.63 7.13 0.74
CA PHE A 313 -40.14 5.82 0.35
C PHE A 313 -41.18 5.97 -0.75
N HIS A 314 -40.86 5.53 -1.98
CA HIS A 314 -41.73 5.72 -3.15
C HIS A 314 -41.66 4.52 -4.11
N PRO A 315 -42.47 3.45 -3.91
CA PRO A 315 -42.39 2.20 -4.67
C PRO A 315 -42.36 2.38 -6.19
N GLU A 316 -43.24 3.23 -6.73
CA GLU A 316 -43.36 3.49 -8.17
C GLU A 316 -42.08 4.02 -8.83
N ARG A 317 -41.06 4.41 -8.05
CA ARG A 317 -39.75 4.75 -8.65
C ARG A 317 -39.18 3.58 -9.46
N PHE A 318 -39.54 2.33 -9.15
CA PHE A 318 -39.10 1.14 -9.88
C PHE A 318 -39.77 0.94 -11.25
N ALA A 319 -40.87 1.63 -11.56
CA ALA A 319 -41.42 1.67 -12.92
C ALA A 319 -40.42 2.27 -13.94
N THR A 320 -39.49 3.12 -13.48
CA THR A 320 -38.40 3.65 -14.30
C THR A 320 -37.24 2.67 -14.39
N LYS A 321 -37.00 2.12 -15.59
CA LYS A 321 -35.85 1.26 -15.89
C LYS A 321 -34.53 1.99 -15.62
N ARG A 322 -33.70 1.44 -14.72
CA ARG A 322 -32.35 1.92 -14.39
C ARG A 322 -31.30 0.88 -14.77
N HIS A 323 -30.02 1.26 -14.70
CA HIS A 323 -28.92 0.31 -14.85
C HIS A 323 -29.02 -0.83 -13.80
N PRO A 324 -28.87 -2.12 -14.17
CA PRO A 324 -29.12 -3.24 -13.24
C PRO A 324 -28.34 -3.16 -11.93
N MET A 325 -27.09 -2.69 -11.98
CA MET A 325 -26.22 -2.55 -10.81
C MET A 325 -26.56 -1.34 -9.90
N ALA A 326 -27.61 -0.56 -10.18
CA ALA A 326 -28.04 0.54 -9.31
C ALA A 326 -28.77 0.07 -8.04
N TRP A 327 -29.39 -1.12 -8.09
CA TRP A 327 -30.13 -1.74 -7.00
C TRP A 327 -29.58 -3.14 -6.71
N ILE A 328 -29.10 -3.35 -5.49
CA ILE A 328 -28.44 -4.59 -5.07
C ILE A 328 -28.93 -4.97 -3.65
N PRO A 329 -30.08 -5.67 -3.52
CA PRO A 329 -30.75 -5.87 -2.23
C PRO A 329 -30.02 -6.86 -1.30
N PHE A 330 -29.33 -7.83 -1.91
CA PHE A 330 -28.68 -8.97 -1.28
C PHE A 330 -27.46 -9.38 -2.12
N ILE A 331 -26.74 -10.43 -1.69
CA ILE A 331 -25.65 -11.05 -2.46
C ILE A 331 -26.20 -11.60 -3.78
N HIS A 332 -25.89 -10.95 -4.91
CA HIS A 332 -26.11 -11.56 -6.23
C HIS A 332 -25.10 -12.70 -6.43
N LEU A 333 -25.61 -13.93 -6.56
CA LEU A 333 -24.86 -15.17 -6.39
C LEU A 333 -25.00 -16.12 -7.60
N LEU A 334 -24.95 -15.56 -8.82
CA LEU A 334 -24.85 -16.32 -10.06
C LEU A 334 -24.10 -15.53 -11.15
N HIS A 335 -23.77 -16.23 -12.24
CA HIS A 335 -22.76 -15.85 -13.23
C HIS A 335 -23.06 -14.54 -13.99
N VAL A 336 -22.10 -13.61 -13.97
CA VAL A 336 -21.82 -12.71 -15.11
C VAL A 336 -20.30 -12.58 -15.27
N PHE A 337 -19.76 -13.07 -16.38
CA PHE A 337 -18.46 -12.68 -16.92
C PHE A 337 -18.70 -11.56 -17.94
N LEU A 338 -18.06 -10.39 -17.77
CA LEU A 338 -17.67 -9.36 -18.77
C LEU A 338 -17.34 -8.02 -18.04
N PRO A 339 -16.62 -7.06 -18.67
CA PRO A 339 -15.99 -5.96 -17.93
C PRO A 339 -16.96 -4.81 -17.60
N LEU A 340 -16.87 -4.31 -16.36
CA LEU A 340 -17.53 -3.09 -15.92
C LEU A 340 -16.75 -1.86 -16.38
N SER A 341 -17.12 -1.32 -17.54
CA SER A 341 -16.90 0.10 -17.86
C SER A 341 -18.11 0.92 -17.40
N ARG A 342 -17.89 2.20 -17.06
CA ARG A 342 -18.94 3.18 -16.75
C ARG A 342 -19.99 2.79 -15.70
N LEU A 343 -19.60 2.87 -14.42
CA LEU A 343 -20.53 3.29 -13.37
C LEU A 343 -19.84 4.28 -12.42
N SER A 344 -20.40 5.48 -12.31
CA SER A 344 -19.80 6.63 -11.64
C SER A 344 -19.86 6.52 -10.10
N LEU A 345 -19.01 5.67 -9.55
CA LEU A 345 -18.70 5.69 -8.12
C LEU A 345 -17.91 6.95 -7.79
N ASN A 346 -18.51 7.86 -7.02
CA ASN A 346 -17.88 9.09 -6.52
C ASN A 346 -16.81 8.78 -5.45
N VAL A 347 -15.66 8.30 -5.94
CA VAL A 347 -14.29 8.56 -5.45
C VAL A 347 -14.18 8.90 -3.96
N HIS A 348 -14.35 7.88 -3.11
CA HIS A 348 -13.99 7.96 -1.68
C HIS A 348 -12.47 8.16 -1.47
N HIS A 349 -11.69 8.19 -2.57
CA HIS A 349 -10.25 8.44 -2.59
C HIS A 349 -9.86 9.85 -2.09
N HIS A 350 -10.76 10.86 -2.19
CA HIS A 350 -10.47 12.21 -1.70
C HIS A 350 -10.27 12.28 -0.18
N TYR A 351 -10.93 11.38 0.58
CA TYR A 351 -10.74 11.26 2.03
C TYR A 351 -9.50 10.45 2.43
N ARG A 352 -8.82 9.78 1.49
CA ARG A 352 -7.66 8.91 1.80
C ARG A 352 -6.39 9.70 2.13
N GLU A 353 -6.31 10.95 1.70
CA GLU A 353 -5.17 11.86 1.93
C GLU A 353 -5.37 12.78 3.16
N GLN A 354 -6.62 13.13 3.50
CA GLN A 354 -6.93 14.16 4.50
C GLN A 354 -6.84 13.72 5.98
N TRP A 355 -6.41 12.49 6.27
CA TRP A 355 -6.08 12.08 7.66
C TRP A 355 -4.71 12.62 8.08
N TYR A 356 -4.68 13.93 8.36
CA TYR A 356 -3.46 14.72 8.62
C TYR A 356 -2.62 14.29 9.84
N SER A 357 -3.12 13.39 10.71
CA SER A 357 -2.52 13.05 12.02
C SER A 357 -1.76 11.72 12.10
N HIS A 358 -1.71 10.89 11.05
CA HIS A 358 -1.20 9.51 11.13
C HIS A 358 0.17 9.30 11.82
N PRO A 359 1.24 10.08 11.54
CA PRO A 359 2.53 9.85 12.19
C PRO A 359 2.50 10.11 13.70
N LEU A 360 1.72 11.10 14.15
CA LEU A 360 1.60 11.44 15.56
C LEU A 360 0.84 10.35 16.33
N ILE A 361 -0.20 9.77 15.72
CA ILE A 361 -0.89 8.59 16.26
C ILE A 361 0.07 7.39 16.36
N ILE A 362 0.92 7.15 15.35
CA ILE A 362 1.92 6.08 15.41
C ILE A 362 2.96 6.35 16.51
N LEU A 363 3.41 7.59 16.70
CA LEU A 363 4.32 7.98 17.79
C LEU A 363 3.70 7.77 19.18
N LEU A 364 2.41 8.10 19.36
CA LEU A 364 1.69 7.82 20.61
C LEU A 364 1.54 6.30 20.84
N LEU A 365 1.23 5.52 19.81
CA LEU A 365 1.18 4.06 19.91
C LEU A 365 2.55 3.46 20.26
N ILE A 366 3.64 4.00 19.72
CA ILE A 366 5.02 3.63 20.10
C ILE A 366 5.27 3.95 21.58
N PHE A 367 4.92 5.15 22.05
CA PHE A 367 5.08 5.53 23.47
C PHE A 367 4.35 4.58 24.42
N PHE A 368 3.06 4.30 24.16
CA PHE A 368 2.28 3.39 25.01
C PHE A 368 2.75 1.94 24.91
N ASN A 369 3.13 1.46 23.71
CA ASN A 369 3.67 0.12 23.53
C ASN A 369 5.02 -0.07 24.24
N GLU A 370 5.93 0.91 24.11
CA GLU A 370 7.22 0.88 24.82
C GLU A 370 7.02 0.96 26.34
N GLY A 371 6.14 1.83 26.84
CA GLY A 371 5.79 1.88 28.27
C GLY A 371 5.29 0.54 28.80
N ALA A 372 4.39 -0.13 28.07
CA ALA A 372 3.92 -1.47 28.39
C ALA A 372 5.06 -2.51 28.34
N LEU A 373 5.91 -2.45 27.30
CA LEU A 373 7.06 -3.34 27.13
C LEU A 373 8.04 -3.24 28.31
N GLN A 374 8.37 -2.02 28.77
CA GLN A 374 9.27 -1.86 29.92
C GLN A 374 8.65 -2.35 31.23
N TYR A 375 7.34 -2.18 31.41
CA TYR A 375 6.63 -2.74 32.58
C TYR A 375 6.65 -4.27 32.58
N ILE A 376 6.44 -4.93 31.43
CA ILE A 376 6.55 -6.39 31.33
C ILE A 376 8.01 -6.86 31.51
N ILE A 377 9.01 -6.16 30.98
CA ILE A 377 10.43 -6.50 31.20
C ILE A 377 10.80 -6.40 32.69
N TYR A 378 10.30 -5.38 33.40
CA TYR A 378 10.46 -5.26 34.85
C TYR A 378 9.80 -6.42 35.61
N LEU A 379 8.56 -6.80 35.25
CA LEU A 379 7.88 -7.96 35.85
C LEU A 379 8.60 -9.28 35.56
N VAL A 380 9.19 -9.46 34.38
CA VAL A 380 10.04 -10.63 34.06
C VAL A 380 11.31 -10.64 34.91
N GLY A 381 11.95 -9.49 35.12
CA GLY A 381 13.14 -9.35 35.96
C GLY A 381 12.93 -9.72 37.44
N LEU A 382 11.69 -9.65 37.95
CA LEU A 382 11.35 -10.05 39.32
C LEU A 382 11.08 -11.57 39.47
N LEU A 383 10.81 -12.29 38.38
CA LEU A 383 10.48 -13.73 38.43
C LEU A 383 11.56 -14.59 39.12
N PRO A 384 12.88 -14.41 38.86
CA PRO A 384 13.91 -15.24 39.49
C PRO A 384 13.88 -15.17 41.02
N SER A 385 13.70 -13.98 41.61
CA SER A 385 13.60 -13.84 43.07
C SER A 385 12.40 -14.61 43.65
N ALA A 386 11.25 -14.60 42.98
CA ALA A 386 10.08 -15.36 43.41
C ALA A 386 10.29 -16.88 43.30
N PHE A 387 11.00 -17.37 42.27
CA PHE A 387 11.39 -18.78 42.17
C PHE A 387 12.33 -19.20 43.30
N TYR A 388 13.34 -18.38 43.63
CA TYR A 388 14.28 -18.70 44.72
C TYR A 388 13.58 -18.81 46.09
N ILE A 389 12.61 -17.94 46.39
CA ILE A 389 11.83 -17.97 47.63
C ILE A 389 11.07 -19.30 47.76
N GLU A 390 10.33 -19.70 46.72
CA GLU A 390 9.56 -20.96 46.76
C GLU A 390 10.46 -22.21 46.78
N LEU A 391 11.57 -22.22 46.04
CA LEU A 391 12.51 -23.35 46.02
C LEU A 391 13.24 -23.52 47.36
N ARG A 392 13.50 -22.43 48.11
CA ARG A 392 14.23 -22.47 49.37
C ARG A 392 13.39 -22.91 50.58
N LYS A 393 12.06 -22.89 50.49
CA LYS A 393 11.18 -23.40 51.57
C LYS A 393 11.53 -24.87 51.94
N PRO A 394 11.44 -25.25 53.22
CA PRO A 394 11.66 -26.63 53.66
C PRO A 394 10.61 -27.57 53.04
N SER A 395 10.93 -28.86 52.90
CA SER A 395 10.11 -29.83 52.14
C SER A 395 8.64 -29.88 52.54
N ASN A 396 8.32 -29.76 53.83
CA ASN A 396 6.95 -29.76 54.36
C ASN A 396 6.14 -28.46 54.08
N GLN A 397 6.73 -27.44 53.43
CA GLN A 397 6.10 -26.15 53.14
C GLN A 397 6.17 -25.74 51.66
N ARG A 398 6.45 -26.69 50.76
CA ARG A 398 6.56 -26.43 49.30
C ARG A 398 5.21 -26.63 48.59
N ASP A 399 4.51 -25.52 48.32
CA ASP A 399 3.27 -25.54 47.54
C ASP A 399 3.54 -25.74 46.04
N TYR A 400 3.34 -26.97 45.56
CA TYR A 400 3.42 -27.31 44.13
C TYR A 400 2.43 -26.48 43.28
N SER A 401 1.27 -26.14 43.84
CA SER A 401 0.25 -25.27 43.24
C SER A 401 0.78 -23.86 42.96
N VAL A 402 1.47 -23.25 43.94
CA VAL A 402 2.10 -21.92 43.82
C VAL A 402 3.22 -21.96 42.79
N PHE A 403 4.05 -23.00 42.80
CA PHE A 403 5.12 -23.19 41.81
C PHE A 403 4.57 -23.29 40.37
N VAL A 404 3.54 -24.11 40.14
CA VAL A 404 2.89 -24.23 38.81
C VAL A 404 2.27 -22.90 38.37
N TRP A 405 1.64 -22.16 39.29
CA TRP A 405 1.11 -20.82 38.98
C TRP A 405 2.24 -19.83 38.62
N LEU A 406 3.39 -19.89 39.30
CA LEU A 406 4.57 -19.09 38.99
C LEU A 406 5.10 -19.39 37.57
N VAL A 407 5.17 -20.67 37.19
CA VAL A 407 5.59 -21.09 35.84
C VAL A 407 4.60 -20.59 34.76
N LEU A 408 3.30 -20.76 34.97
CA LEU A 408 2.27 -20.27 34.04
C LEU A 408 2.32 -18.73 33.88
N ARG A 409 2.48 -18.00 34.99
CA ARG A 409 2.65 -16.54 35.01
C ARG A 409 3.92 -16.11 34.27
N SER A 410 5.02 -16.84 34.46
CA SER A 410 6.29 -16.60 33.76
C SER A 410 6.14 -16.75 32.25
N PHE A 411 5.51 -17.85 31.81
CA PHE A 411 5.26 -18.12 30.39
C PHE A 411 4.37 -17.04 29.75
N ALA A 412 3.32 -16.60 30.44
CA ALA A 412 2.46 -15.51 30.00
C ALA A 412 3.22 -14.18 29.84
N TYR A 413 4.10 -13.83 30.79
CA TYR A 413 4.93 -12.62 30.68
C TYR A 413 5.97 -12.70 29.55
N VAL A 414 6.57 -13.87 29.30
CA VAL A 414 7.50 -14.08 28.18
C VAL A 414 6.79 -13.94 26.83
N ILE A 415 5.59 -14.52 26.66
CA ILE A 415 4.78 -14.34 25.45
C ILE A 415 4.41 -12.87 25.26
N LEU A 416 3.96 -12.19 26.31
CA LEU A 416 3.55 -10.78 26.22
C LEU A 416 4.73 -9.85 25.90
N ASN A 417 5.92 -10.11 26.45
CA ASN A 417 7.17 -9.44 26.09
C ASN A 417 7.48 -9.60 24.59
N ALA A 418 7.43 -10.83 24.07
CA ALA A 418 7.68 -11.11 22.66
C ALA A 418 6.67 -10.42 21.73
N LEU A 419 5.39 -10.39 22.10
CA LEU A 419 4.33 -9.69 21.34
C LEU A 419 4.54 -8.17 21.33
N LEU A 420 4.79 -7.55 22.48
CA LEU A 420 5.04 -6.10 22.59
C LEU A 420 6.33 -5.68 21.88
N LYS A 421 7.38 -6.54 21.90
CA LYS A 421 8.63 -6.30 21.17
C LYS A 421 8.44 -6.42 19.65
N SER A 422 7.67 -7.40 19.19
CA SER A 422 7.29 -7.54 17.77
C SER A 422 6.46 -6.35 17.29
N LEU A 423 5.49 -5.89 18.10
CA LEU A 423 4.66 -4.72 17.80
C LEU A 423 5.49 -3.42 17.74
N SER A 424 6.52 -3.25 18.58
CA SER A 424 7.47 -2.14 18.49
C SER A 424 8.19 -2.09 17.14
N ILE A 425 8.73 -3.23 16.69
CA ILE A 425 9.42 -3.37 15.39
C ILE A 425 8.47 -3.09 14.22
N PHE A 426 7.23 -3.58 14.29
CA PHE A 426 6.19 -3.32 13.30
C PHE A 426 5.82 -1.83 13.22
N LEU A 427 5.57 -1.17 14.36
CA LEU A 427 5.24 0.27 14.41
C LEU A 427 6.40 1.15 13.91
N SER A 428 7.64 0.82 14.25
CA SER A 428 8.86 1.48 13.72
C SER A 428 9.00 1.31 12.20
N SER A 429 8.70 0.12 11.68
CA SER A 429 8.73 -0.16 10.23
C SER A 429 7.61 0.59 9.48
N LEU A 430 6.41 0.64 10.05
CA LEU A 430 5.27 1.39 9.50
C LEU A 430 5.54 2.90 9.49
N LEU A 431 6.18 3.44 10.54
CA LEU A 431 6.61 4.83 10.60
C LEU A 431 7.63 5.15 9.51
N TYR A 432 8.64 4.30 9.29
CA TYR A 432 9.62 4.45 8.21
C TYR A 432 8.94 4.53 6.83
N VAL A 433 8.02 3.61 6.51
CA VAL A 433 7.34 3.61 5.20
C VAL A 433 6.51 4.87 5.01
N LYS A 434 5.75 5.30 6.03
CA LYS A 434 4.91 6.51 5.94
C LYS A 434 5.73 7.80 5.89
N TRP A 435 6.89 7.86 6.55
CA TRP A 435 7.81 8.99 6.45
C TRP A 435 8.54 9.02 5.11
N ARG A 436 9.10 7.90 4.64
CA ARG A 436 9.73 7.83 3.32
C ARG A 436 8.75 8.24 2.22
N MET A 437 7.51 7.73 2.24
CA MET A 437 6.46 8.13 1.29
C MET A 437 6.23 9.65 1.30
N ARG A 438 5.98 10.25 2.47
CA ARG A 438 5.70 11.70 2.58
C ARG A 438 6.91 12.56 2.19
N LEU A 439 8.12 12.17 2.60
CA LEU A 439 9.35 12.93 2.35
C LEU A 439 9.76 12.85 0.87
N VAL A 440 9.64 11.68 0.24
CA VAL A 440 9.87 11.51 -1.21
C VAL A 440 8.84 12.31 -2.02
N LEU A 441 7.53 12.23 -1.70
CA LEU A 441 6.51 13.02 -2.41
C LEU A 441 6.73 14.54 -2.26
N TYR A 442 7.15 15.00 -1.08
CA TYR A 442 7.52 16.39 -0.84
C TYR A 442 8.76 16.82 -1.63
N LEU A 443 9.83 16.02 -1.66
CA LEU A 443 11.01 16.34 -2.47
C LEU A 443 10.73 16.27 -3.96
N HIS A 444 9.91 15.32 -4.43
CA HIS A 444 9.50 15.24 -5.83
C HIS A 444 8.74 16.50 -6.26
N SER A 445 7.77 16.98 -5.48
CA SER A 445 7.06 18.21 -5.83
C SER A 445 8.00 19.42 -5.88
N PHE A 446 8.97 19.52 -4.96
CA PHE A 446 9.99 20.57 -4.98
C PHE A 446 11.01 20.45 -6.12
N TYR A 447 11.29 19.24 -6.60
CA TYR A 447 12.27 18.94 -7.67
C TYR A 447 11.72 19.20 -9.08
N PHE A 448 10.46 18.80 -9.33
CA PHE A 448 9.82 18.98 -10.63
C PHE A 448 9.14 20.36 -10.80
N THR A 449 8.86 21.08 -9.70
CA THR A 449 8.37 22.47 -9.77
C THR A 449 9.36 23.38 -10.51
N GLN A 450 8.86 24.20 -11.44
CA GLN A 450 9.59 25.30 -12.10
C GLN A 450 10.99 24.89 -12.64
N GLN A 451 11.07 23.76 -13.35
CA GLN A 451 12.30 23.31 -14.06
C GLN A 451 13.54 23.13 -13.15
N ARG A 452 13.37 23.01 -11.82
CA ARG A 452 14.48 22.93 -10.85
C ARG A 452 15.38 21.72 -11.07
N TYR A 453 14.82 20.56 -11.47
CA TYR A 453 15.60 19.38 -11.88
C TYR A 453 16.63 19.71 -12.98
N TYR A 454 16.22 20.46 -14.01
CA TYR A 454 17.08 20.86 -15.13
C TYR A 454 18.19 21.80 -14.65
N HIS A 455 17.88 22.76 -13.78
CA HIS A 455 18.90 23.61 -13.15
C HIS A 455 19.92 22.79 -12.35
N LEU A 456 19.47 21.86 -11.51
CA LEU A 456 20.33 21.07 -10.63
C LEU A 456 21.27 20.13 -11.39
N LEU A 457 20.76 19.35 -12.36
CA LEU A 457 21.61 18.49 -13.20
C LEU A 457 22.68 19.31 -13.93
N ASN A 458 22.28 20.45 -14.50
CA ASN A 458 23.17 21.28 -15.30
C ASN A 458 24.25 22.01 -14.49
N MET A 459 23.95 22.42 -13.26
CA MET A 459 24.96 22.92 -12.34
C MET A 459 25.94 21.80 -11.93
N THR A 460 25.45 20.57 -11.74
CA THR A 460 26.27 19.40 -11.39
C THR A 460 27.26 19.04 -12.50
N GLN A 461 26.80 18.93 -13.76
CA GLN A 461 27.66 18.63 -14.92
C GLN A 461 28.80 19.66 -15.07
N GLN A 462 28.50 20.95 -14.90
CA GLN A 462 29.50 22.02 -15.04
C GLN A 462 30.57 22.03 -13.94
N LYS A 463 30.30 21.41 -12.78
CA LYS A 463 31.31 21.18 -11.74
C LYS A 463 32.27 20.06 -12.18
N GLN A 464 31.73 18.94 -12.67
CA GLN A 464 32.54 17.81 -13.18
C GLN A 464 33.47 18.22 -14.34
N THR A 465 33.01 19.03 -15.29
CA THR A 465 33.88 19.54 -16.38
C THR A 465 35.06 20.32 -15.80
N ARG A 466 34.80 21.30 -14.92
CA ARG A 466 35.85 22.11 -14.28
C ARG A 466 36.83 21.26 -13.47
N GLU A 467 36.36 20.27 -12.73
CA GLU A 467 37.22 19.40 -11.90
C GLU A 467 38.12 18.51 -12.78
N ASN A 468 37.61 18.02 -13.91
CA ASN A 468 38.41 17.31 -14.92
C ASN A 468 39.44 18.24 -15.60
N ASP A 469 39.05 19.48 -15.95
CA ASP A 469 39.96 20.49 -16.54
C ASP A 469 41.13 20.80 -15.58
N TYR A 470 40.84 20.97 -14.27
CA TYR A 470 41.88 21.17 -13.26
C TYR A 470 42.80 19.95 -13.09
N GLN A 471 42.26 18.72 -13.12
CA GLN A 471 43.11 17.53 -13.08
C GLN A 471 44.00 17.43 -14.33
N ASN A 472 43.44 17.63 -15.52
CA ASN A 472 44.20 17.59 -16.79
C ASN A 472 45.31 18.65 -16.83
N HIS A 473 45.05 19.89 -16.41
CA HIS A 473 46.10 20.90 -16.28
C HIS A 473 47.16 20.51 -15.24
N SER A 474 46.78 19.97 -14.07
CA SER A 474 47.75 19.54 -13.05
C SER A 474 48.63 18.35 -13.46
N ILE A 475 48.22 17.63 -14.51
CA ILE A 475 49.00 16.57 -15.17
C ILE A 475 49.91 17.19 -16.24
N GLN A 476 49.39 18.07 -17.10
CA GLN A 476 50.21 18.76 -18.11
C GLN A 476 51.35 19.60 -17.52
N THR A 477 51.12 20.27 -16.37
CA THR A 477 52.16 21.06 -15.69
C THR A 477 53.20 20.23 -14.93
N LYS A 478 53.26 18.91 -15.13
CA LYS A 478 54.36 18.06 -14.63
C LYS A 478 55.37 17.66 -15.70
N ASP A 479 55.00 17.76 -16.97
CA ASP A 479 55.81 17.26 -18.10
C ASP A 479 56.46 18.40 -18.92
N THR A 480 56.51 19.63 -18.39
CA THR A 480 57.11 20.81 -19.05
C THR A 480 57.91 21.74 -18.11
N ASP A 481 59.24 21.64 -18.21
CA ASP A 481 60.34 22.57 -17.85
C ASP A 481 60.24 23.52 -16.62
N ASP A 482 61.20 23.32 -15.70
CA ASP A 482 61.49 24.06 -14.44
C ASP A 482 61.80 25.59 -14.57
N HIS A 483 61.48 26.25 -15.68
CA HIS A 483 61.96 27.60 -15.98
C HIS A 483 60.90 28.71 -16.09
N GLN A 484 59.60 28.41 -15.96
CA GLN A 484 58.54 29.45 -15.92
C GLN A 484 57.92 29.71 -14.53
N GLN A 485 58.35 29.00 -13.48
CA GLN A 485 57.66 29.01 -12.18
C GLN A 485 57.76 30.33 -11.37
N LYS A 486 58.51 31.34 -11.85
CA LYS A 486 58.69 32.64 -11.14
C LYS A 486 57.76 33.77 -11.60
N SER A 487 57.00 33.60 -12.68
CA SER A 487 56.09 34.64 -13.19
C SER A 487 54.63 34.50 -12.73
N VAL A 488 54.23 33.32 -12.23
CA VAL A 488 52.84 33.01 -11.84
C VAL A 488 52.51 33.50 -10.42
N ASP A 489 53.41 33.29 -9.45
CA ASP A 489 53.17 33.60 -8.03
C ASP A 489 52.88 35.09 -7.77
N HIS A 490 53.40 35.98 -8.61
CA HIS A 490 53.23 37.43 -8.44
C HIS A 490 51.83 37.96 -8.73
N ILE A 491 50.97 37.19 -9.40
CA ILE A 491 49.59 37.59 -9.75
C ILE A 491 48.59 37.25 -8.62
N ILE A 492 48.96 36.32 -7.72
CA ILE A 492 48.05 35.72 -6.73
C ILE A 492 47.88 36.58 -5.46
N THR A 493 48.71 37.60 -5.25
CA THR A 493 48.89 38.24 -3.92
C THR A 493 48.18 39.59 -3.72
N THR A 494 47.47 40.14 -4.70
CA THR A 494 47.02 41.56 -4.68
C THR A 494 45.50 41.81 -4.85
N SER A 495 44.64 40.99 -4.26
CA SER A 495 43.18 41.28 -4.18
C SER A 495 42.48 40.73 -2.93
N SER A 496 42.90 41.20 -1.75
CA SER A 496 42.29 40.85 -0.46
C SER A 496 41.05 41.70 -0.11
N SER A 497 39.84 41.19 -0.34
CA SER A 497 38.61 41.60 0.36
C SER A 497 37.49 40.55 0.29
N PRO A 498 36.63 40.39 1.32
CA PRO A 498 35.77 39.21 1.46
C PRO A 498 34.36 39.40 0.86
N VAL A 499 34.06 38.73 -0.26
CA VAL A 499 32.68 38.66 -0.80
C VAL A 499 31.91 37.53 -0.11
N VAL A 500 31.20 37.88 0.96
CA VAL A 500 30.32 36.97 1.71
C VAL A 500 28.96 36.81 1.01
N THR A 501 28.88 35.91 0.03
CA THR A 501 27.64 35.25 -0.47
C THR A 501 28.02 34.05 -1.36
N SER A 502 28.20 32.88 -0.75
CA SER A 502 28.61 31.65 -1.46
C SER A 502 27.41 30.75 -1.81
N ASN A 503 27.16 30.54 -3.11
CA ASN A 503 26.01 29.77 -3.60
C ASN A 503 26.14 28.26 -3.35
N LEU A 504 25.09 27.63 -2.81
CA LEU A 504 24.99 26.18 -2.70
C LEU A 504 24.80 25.54 -4.09
N LEU A 505 25.51 24.44 -4.34
CA LEU A 505 25.17 23.43 -5.35
C LEU A 505 24.85 22.13 -4.62
N ILE A 506 23.93 21.35 -5.15
CA ILE A 506 23.57 20.01 -4.68
C ILE A 506 24.02 19.02 -5.75
N ASP A 507 24.87 18.07 -5.39
CA ASP A 507 25.30 16.98 -6.26
C ASP A 507 24.32 15.79 -6.21
N ASN A 508 24.23 15.05 -7.33
CA ASN A 508 23.53 13.77 -7.44
C ASN A 508 22.11 13.73 -6.82
N PRO A 509 21.22 14.70 -7.12
CA PRO A 509 19.94 14.88 -6.44
C PRO A 509 19.05 13.63 -6.46
N ASP A 510 19.03 12.88 -7.56
CA ASP A 510 18.23 11.66 -7.69
C ASP A 510 18.70 10.54 -6.74
N GLN A 511 20.01 10.42 -6.51
CA GLN A 511 20.56 9.49 -5.53
C GLN A 511 20.21 9.93 -4.10
N ARG A 512 20.27 11.23 -3.81
CA ARG A 512 19.90 11.78 -2.49
C ARG A 512 18.42 11.51 -2.18
N ILE A 513 17.52 11.78 -3.13
CA ILE A 513 16.08 11.54 -3.01
C ILE A 513 15.76 10.04 -2.82
N THR A 514 16.48 9.15 -3.51
CA THR A 514 16.18 7.70 -3.50
C THR A 514 16.85 6.93 -2.36
N GLN A 515 18.05 7.35 -1.92
CA GLN A 515 18.90 6.60 -0.98
C GLN A 515 19.16 7.33 0.35
N ASP A 516 19.54 8.61 0.34
CA ASP A 516 19.78 9.35 1.58
C ASP A 516 18.49 9.47 2.40
N VAL A 517 17.36 9.72 1.73
CA VAL A 517 16.01 9.74 2.35
C VAL A 517 15.64 8.37 2.93
N ASP A 518 15.94 7.28 2.21
CA ASP A 518 15.64 5.93 2.66
C ASP A 518 16.47 5.55 3.90
N SER A 519 17.77 5.83 3.88
CA SER A 519 18.69 5.67 5.01
C SER A 519 18.29 6.54 6.22
N LEU A 520 17.95 7.81 5.98
CA LEU A 520 17.48 8.77 6.98
C LEU A 520 16.20 8.27 7.67
N CYS A 521 15.19 7.88 6.89
CA CYS A 521 13.91 7.41 7.43
C CYS A 521 14.04 6.10 8.20
N ARG A 522 14.88 5.15 7.76
CA ARG A 522 15.16 3.89 8.50
C ARG A 522 15.89 4.16 9.80
N SER A 523 16.94 4.97 9.75
CA SER A 523 17.73 5.33 10.93
C SER A 523 16.83 6.02 11.96
N LEU A 524 16.12 7.10 11.58
CA LEU A 524 15.20 7.82 12.47
C LEU A 524 14.12 6.91 13.07
N SER A 525 13.42 6.09 12.27
CA SER A 525 12.34 5.24 12.80
C SER A 525 12.85 4.17 13.77
N SER A 526 14.09 3.70 13.60
CA SER A 526 14.73 2.72 14.50
C SER A 526 15.20 3.34 15.82
N ILE A 527 15.53 4.65 15.83
CA ILE A 527 15.99 5.40 17.00
C ILE A 527 14.82 5.80 17.90
N ILE A 528 13.68 6.15 17.30
CA ILE A 528 12.54 6.79 17.97
C ILE A 528 11.93 6.00 19.15
N PRO A 529 11.63 4.69 19.05
CA PRO A 529 11.07 3.95 20.19
C PRO A 529 11.96 4.03 21.44
N LEU A 530 13.28 4.05 21.25
CA LEU A 530 14.24 4.16 22.34
C LEU A 530 14.37 5.62 22.85
N LEU A 531 14.49 6.61 21.97
CA LEU A 531 14.50 8.03 22.37
C LEU A 531 13.26 8.43 23.19
N VAL A 532 12.09 7.91 22.81
CA VAL A 532 10.81 8.23 23.45
C VAL A 532 10.69 7.66 24.87
N ILE A 533 11.30 6.49 25.16
CA ILE A 533 11.18 5.80 26.45
C ILE A 533 12.40 5.96 27.38
N SER A 534 13.58 6.30 26.83
CA SER A 534 14.82 6.44 27.59
C SER A 534 14.74 7.48 28.73
N PRO A 535 14.18 8.70 28.55
CA PRO A 535 14.12 9.68 29.65
C PRO A 535 13.35 9.17 30.87
N PHE A 536 12.20 8.52 30.65
CA PHE A 536 11.36 7.98 31.71
C PHE A 536 12.01 6.79 32.42
N THR A 537 12.63 5.89 31.65
CA THR A 537 13.33 4.73 32.23
C THR A 537 14.59 5.14 32.98
N ILE A 538 15.42 6.02 32.43
CA ILE A 538 16.62 6.54 33.12
C ILE A 538 16.22 7.24 34.42
N ALA A 539 15.21 8.12 34.41
CA ALA A 539 14.72 8.78 35.62
C ALA A 539 14.21 7.78 36.68
N TYR A 540 13.40 6.80 36.28
CA TYR A 540 12.89 5.78 37.20
C TYR A 540 14.01 4.90 37.78
N TYR A 541 14.90 4.36 36.95
CA TYR A 541 15.98 3.48 37.42
C TYR A 541 17.09 4.26 38.17
N ALA A 542 17.30 5.54 37.89
CA ALA A 542 18.15 6.42 38.71
C ALA A 542 17.54 6.66 40.10
N TYR A 543 16.23 6.94 40.17
CA TYR A 543 15.52 7.06 41.46
C TYR A 543 15.53 5.74 42.26
N ARG A 544 15.30 4.59 41.60
CA ARG A 544 15.39 3.27 42.25
C ARG A 544 16.82 2.96 42.72
N THR A 545 17.84 3.34 41.95
CA THR A 545 19.25 3.24 42.37
C THR A 545 19.54 4.16 43.57
N TRP A 546 18.98 5.37 43.63
CA TRP A 546 19.10 6.28 44.77
C TRP A 546 18.49 5.68 46.05
N GLN A 547 17.30 5.08 45.95
CA GLN A 547 16.63 4.41 47.09
C GLN A 547 17.47 3.26 47.70
N ILE A 548 18.39 2.67 46.94
CA ILE A 548 19.16 1.48 47.34
C ILE A 548 20.59 1.85 47.74
N THR A 549 21.27 2.68 46.94
CA THR A 549 22.71 2.99 47.06
C THR A 549 23.00 4.44 47.47
N GLY A 550 22.00 5.17 47.95
CA GLY A 550 22.14 6.59 48.25
C GLY A 550 22.48 7.44 47.02
N TYR A 551 22.94 8.67 47.24
CA TYR A 551 23.15 9.64 46.16
C TYR A 551 24.35 9.29 45.26
N TYR A 552 25.33 8.52 45.76
CA TYR A 552 26.58 8.27 45.05
C TYR A 552 26.43 7.28 43.89
N GLY A 553 25.53 6.30 43.97
CA GLY A 553 25.33 5.31 42.91
C GLY A 553 24.85 5.90 41.59
N PRO A 554 23.72 6.66 41.55
CA PRO A 554 23.26 7.32 40.34
C PRO A 554 24.25 8.36 39.81
N LEU A 555 24.94 9.06 40.71
CA LEU A 555 25.94 10.07 40.37
C LEU A 555 27.17 9.45 39.70
N ALA A 556 27.70 8.35 40.22
CA ALA A 556 28.82 7.61 39.63
C ALA A 556 28.47 7.08 38.23
N ILE A 557 27.28 6.49 38.06
CA ILE A 557 26.80 5.98 36.76
C ILE A 557 26.61 7.12 35.75
N THR A 558 26.10 8.27 36.19
CA THR A 558 25.90 9.44 35.31
C THR A 558 27.23 10.08 34.89
N ILE A 559 28.20 10.19 35.80
CA ILE A 559 29.56 10.68 35.48
C ILE A 559 30.26 9.73 34.51
N TYR A 560 30.16 8.42 34.72
CA TYR A 560 30.69 7.39 33.82
C TYR A 560 30.14 7.54 32.39
N PHE A 561 28.81 7.66 32.25
CA PHE A 561 28.16 7.90 30.96
C PHE A 561 28.61 9.20 30.28
N LEU A 562 28.71 10.32 31.02
CA LEU A 562 29.13 11.61 30.47
C LEU A 562 30.59 11.61 30.00
N LEU A 563 31.49 10.95 30.74
CA LEU A 563 32.89 10.79 30.32
C LEU A 563 33.00 9.92 29.06
N TRP A 564 32.27 8.79 29.00
CA TRP A 564 32.40 7.87 27.89
C TRP A 564 31.73 8.36 26.60
N THR A 565 30.59 9.06 26.70
CA THR A 565 29.97 9.69 25.52
C THR A 565 30.83 10.81 24.95
N ALA A 566 31.60 11.54 25.77
CA ALA A 566 32.59 12.50 25.28
C ALA A 566 33.71 11.81 24.47
N ILE A 567 34.20 10.65 24.91
CA ILE A 567 35.19 9.83 24.19
C ILE A 567 34.60 9.31 22.87
N ASN A 568 33.43 8.66 22.91
CA ASN A 568 32.80 8.08 21.72
C ASN A 568 32.48 9.14 20.66
N LYS A 569 32.06 10.36 21.07
CA LYS A 569 31.84 11.50 20.16
C LYS A 569 33.07 11.88 19.33
N ILE A 570 34.29 11.67 19.84
CA ILE A 570 35.53 11.96 19.10
C ILE A 570 35.71 10.95 17.96
N PHE A 571 35.64 9.64 18.26
CA PHE A 571 35.70 8.58 17.24
C PHE A 571 34.60 8.75 16.18
N ILE A 572 33.39 9.05 16.63
CA ILE A 572 32.22 9.38 15.79
C ILE A 572 32.48 10.53 14.82
N SER A 573 33.12 11.62 15.27
CA SER A 573 33.45 12.77 14.40
C SER A 573 34.55 12.47 13.37
N ILE A 574 35.26 11.35 13.53
CA ILE A 574 36.29 10.87 12.61
C ILE A 574 35.65 9.92 11.59
N VAL A 575 34.87 8.93 12.05
CA VAL A 575 34.14 7.96 11.22
C VAL A 575 33.19 8.65 10.23
N SER A 576 32.36 9.59 10.71
CA SER A 576 31.33 10.25 9.88
C SER A 576 31.89 11.02 8.70
N ARG A 577 33.09 11.61 8.83
CA ARG A 577 33.80 12.28 7.72
C ARG A 577 34.25 11.30 6.64
N THR A 578 34.72 10.12 7.04
CA THR A 578 35.13 9.06 6.10
C THR A 578 33.92 8.42 5.41
N ILE A 579 32.80 8.22 6.12
CA ILE A 579 31.54 7.76 5.53
C ILE A 579 31.04 8.75 4.46
N PHE A 580 31.06 10.05 4.73
CA PHE A 580 30.71 11.07 3.74
C PHE A 580 31.59 10.97 2.48
N GLN A 581 32.92 10.89 2.67
CA GLN A 581 33.87 10.72 1.55
C GLN A 581 33.62 9.43 0.75
N GLN A 582 33.33 8.31 1.42
CA GLN A 582 32.93 7.07 0.74
C GLN A 582 31.66 7.29 -0.09
N ASN A 583 30.59 7.85 0.49
CA ASN A 583 29.31 8.02 -0.19
C ASN A 583 29.44 8.88 -1.46
N THR A 584 30.22 9.97 -1.42
CA THR A 584 30.50 10.82 -2.60
C THR A 584 31.33 10.08 -3.65
N SER A 585 32.35 9.31 -3.25
CA SER A 585 33.17 8.51 -4.18
C SER A 585 32.39 7.34 -4.78
N GLU A 586 31.51 6.71 -4.02
CA GLU A 586 30.67 5.60 -4.47
C GLU A 586 29.54 6.09 -5.39
N GLY A 587 28.96 7.26 -5.12
CA GLY A 587 28.05 7.93 -6.07
C GLY A 587 28.74 8.23 -7.40
N SER A 588 29.97 8.76 -7.35
CA SER A 588 30.80 9.01 -8.55
C SER A 588 31.14 7.71 -9.31
N PHE A 589 31.45 6.63 -8.60
CA PHE A 589 31.71 5.32 -9.20
C PHE A 589 30.47 4.72 -9.88
N ARG A 590 29.29 4.85 -9.26
CA ARG A 590 28.00 4.44 -9.85
C ARG A 590 27.60 5.33 -11.04
N PHE A 591 27.96 6.61 -11.01
CA PHE A 591 27.76 7.52 -12.14
C PHE A 591 28.62 7.12 -13.35
N LEU A 592 29.87 6.69 -13.14
CA LEU A 592 30.67 6.07 -14.21
C LEU A 592 29.98 4.81 -14.78
N HIS A 593 29.41 3.95 -13.91
CA HIS A 593 28.67 2.76 -14.39
C HIS A 593 27.43 3.15 -15.22
N ALA A 594 26.72 4.20 -14.81
CA ALA A 594 25.62 4.76 -15.60
C ALA A 594 26.11 5.31 -16.95
N GLN A 595 27.24 6.02 -16.99
CA GLN A 595 27.84 6.51 -18.24
C GLN A 595 28.20 5.38 -19.21
N ILE A 596 28.80 4.27 -18.74
CA ILE A 596 29.04 3.10 -19.61
C ILE A 596 27.71 2.53 -20.10
N ARG A 597 26.71 2.37 -19.23
CA ARG A 597 25.39 1.83 -19.62
C ARG A 597 24.70 2.67 -20.69
N THR A 598 24.78 4.00 -20.64
CA THR A 598 24.11 4.89 -21.61
C THR A 598 24.92 5.16 -22.89
N HIS A 599 26.18 4.70 -22.96
CA HIS A 599 27.07 4.90 -24.11
C HIS A 599 27.71 3.59 -24.59
N ASN A 600 27.16 2.45 -24.16
CA ASN A 600 27.67 1.09 -24.39
C ASN A 600 27.94 0.81 -25.87
N GLU A 601 27.02 1.19 -26.76
CA GLU A 601 27.16 1.06 -28.20
C GLU A 601 28.39 1.83 -28.72
N THR A 602 28.54 3.11 -28.34
CA THR A 602 29.70 3.92 -28.79
C THR A 602 31.02 3.37 -28.24
N ILE A 603 31.05 2.89 -27.00
CA ILE A 603 32.24 2.27 -26.38
C ILE A 603 32.59 0.98 -27.11
N ALA A 604 31.60 0.17 -27.50
CA ALA A 604 31.80 -1.05 -28.28
C ALA A 604 32.31 -0.75 -29.69
N PHE A 605 31.73 0.22 -30.41
CA PHE A 605 32.22 0.64 -31.74
C PHE A 605 33.69 1.08 -31.70
N TYR A 606 34.08 1.90 -30.71
CA TYR A 606 35.47 2.34 -30.55
C TYR A 606 36.40 1.27 -29.94
N HIS A 607 35.89 0.07 -29.59
CA HIS A 607 36.64 -0.97 -28.88
C HIS A 607 37.34 -0.42 -27.61
N GLY A 608 36.60 0.41 -26.87
CA GLY A 608 37.08 1.17 -25.71
C GLY A 608 37.01 0.42 -24.38
N ASP A 609 36.68 -0.87 -24.39
CA ASP A 609 36.48 -1.70 -23.20
C ASP A 609 37.74 -1.74 -22.31
N ALA A 610 38.92 -1.95 -22.91
CA ALA A 610 40.18 -1.98 -22.17
C ALA A 610 40.56 -0.61 -21.57
N PHE A 611 40.12 0.50 -22.18
CA PHE A 611 40.34 1.84 -21.64
C PHE A 611 39.40 2.11 -20.46
N GLU A 612 38.11 1.84 -20.62
CA GLU A 612 37.12 2.04 -19.56
C GLU A 612 37.35 1.08 -18.38
N HIS A 613 37.67 -0.20 -18.60
CA HIS A 613 38.04 -1.13 -17.53
C HIS A 613 39.22 -0.59 -16.71
N LYS A 614 40.28 -0.11 -17.39
CA LYS A 614 41.44 0.51 -16.74
C LYS A 614 41.08 1.80 -15.99
N ARG A 615 40.15 2.61 -16.50
CA ARG A 615 39.61 3.81 -15.82
C ARG A 615 38.88 3.43 -14.52
N PHE A 616 38.08 2.37 -14.57
CA PHE A 616 37.37 1.79 -13.42
C PHE A 616 38.31 1.22 -12.36
N ASP A 617 39.27 0.38 -12.75
CA ASP A 617 40.27 -0.20 -11.83
C ASP A 617 41.06 0.90 -11.13
N ASN A 618 41.48 1.93 -11.86
CA ASN A 618 42.19 3.07 -11.27
C ASN A 618 41.32 3.80 -10.24
N TYR A 619 40.04 4.07 -10.54
CA TYR A 619 39.16 4.75 -9.58
C TYR A 619 38.89 3.89 -8.33
N LEU A 620 38.59 2.60 -8.52
CA LEU A 620 38.29 1.66 -7.44
C LEU A 620 39.51 1.46 -6.54
N LEU A 621 40.68 1.17 -7.11
CA LEU A 621 41.89 0.85 -6.34
C LEU A 621 42.57 2.07 -5.71
N LYS A 622 42.52 3.26 -6.35
CA LYS A 622 43.19 4.47 -5.83
C LYS A 622 42.28 5.34 -4.95
N THR A 623 40.96 5.32 -5.18
CA THR A 623 40.01 6.17 -4.45
C THR A 623 39.16 5.36 -3.47
N LEU A 624 38.45 4.34 -3.94
CA LEU A 624 37.41 3.68 -3.16
C LEU A 624 37.96 2.71 -2.11
N VAL A 625 38.88 1.82 -2.50
CA VAL A 625 39.48 0.81 -1.60
C VAL A 625 40.24 1.43 -0.42
N PRO A 626 41.06 2.48 -0.58
CA PRO A 626 41.73 3.13 0.55
C PRO A 626 40.75 3.81 1.53
N LEU A 627 39.65 4.38 1.02
CA LEU A 627 38.58 4.94 1.86
C LEU A 627 37.86 3.85 2.65
N LEU A 628 37.51 2.72 2.02
CA LEU A 628 36.89 1.57 2.68
C LEU A 628 37.81 0.99 3.77
N TYR A 629 39.09 0.76 3.48
CA TYR A 629 40.06 0.27 4.47
C TYR A 629 40.19 1.22 5.67
N ARG A 630 40.30 2.53 5.41
CA ARG A 630 40.33 3.57 6.45
C ARG A 630 39.06 3.59 7.30
N ARG A 631 37.89 3.42 6.67
CA ARG A 631 36.58 3.38 7.34
C ARG A 631 36.51 2.18 8.30
N THR A 632 36.83 0.98 7.82
CA THR A 632 36.83 -0.26 8.62
C THR A 632 37.73 -0.15 9.85
N TRP A 633 38.92 0.47 9.73
CA TRP A 633 39.80 0.69 10.88
C TRP A 633 39.22 1.67 11.92
N GLN A 634 38.54 2.71 11.47
CA GLN A 634 37.89 3.68 12.35
C GLN A 634 36.62 3.12 13.00
N GLU A 635 35.84 2.33 12.27
CA GLU A 635 34.68 1.57 12.79
C GLU A 635 35.12 0.52 13.82
N PHE A 636 36.24 -0.17 13.59
CA PHE A 636 36.84 -1.07 14.58
C PHE A 636 37.17 -0.35 15.89
N LEU A 637 37.79 0.85 15.84
CA LEU A 637 38.11 1.64 17.04
C LEU A 637 36.85 2.13 17.77
N LEU A 638 35.81 2.56 17.03
CA LEU A 638 34.52 2.94 17.62
C LEU A 638 33.86 1.74 18.32
N ASN A 639 33.78 0.59 17.63
CA ASN A 639 33.19 -0.63 18.17
C ASN A 639 33.97 -1.17 19.37
N LEU A 640 35.31 -1.06 19.38
CA LEU A 640 36.12 -1.39 20.54
C LEU A 640 35.78 -0.50 21.74
N SER A 641 35.63 0.81 21.52
CA SER A 641 35.23 1.76 22.57
C SER A 641 33.81 1.53 23.10
N THR A 642 32.85 1.14 22.25
CA THR A 642 31.50 0.75 22.68
C THR A 642 31.50 -0.56 23.46
N ASN A 643 32.18 -1.61 23.00
CA ASN A 643 32.27 -2.87 23.74
C ASN A 643 32.96 -2.70 25.11
N LEU A 644 34.00 -1.87 25.20
CA LEU A 644 34.65 -1.55 26.48
C LEU A 644 33.69 -0.86 27.46
N TYR A 645 32.75 -0.05 26.97
CA TYR A 645 31.72 0.60 27.78
C TYR A 645 30.79 -0.41 28.48
N ASP A 646 30.39 -1.46 27.77
CA ASP A 646 29.53 -2.54 28.31
C ASP A 646 30.22 -3.34 29.40
N TYR A 647 31.47 -3.75 29.18
CA TYR A 647 32.24 -4.53 30.15
C TYR A 647 32.61 -3.71 31.39
N ILE A 648 33.10 -2.48 31.22
CA ILE A 648 33.45 -1.60 32.36
C ILE A 648 32.19 -1.19 33.14
N GLY A 649 31.07 -0.92 32.45
CA GLY A 649 29.79 -0.63 33.10
C GLY A 649 29.28 -1.81 33.93
N SER A 650 29.41 -3.02 33.41
CA SER A 650 29.08 -4.26 34.15
C SER A 650 29.91 -4.40 35.43
N ILE A 651 31.21 -4.09 35.38
CA ILE A 651 32.10 -4.10 36.56
C ILE A 651 31.69 -3.02 37.58
N ILE A 652 31.37 -1.80 37.13
CA ILE A 652 30.90 -0.69 37.99
C ILE A 652 29.63 -1.07 38.75
N SER A 653 28.69 -1.81 38.12
CA SER A 653 27.47 -2.31 38.78
C SER A 653 27.79 -3.15 40.02
N TYR A 654 28.69 -4.12 39.90
CA TYR A 654 29.11 -4.97 41.02
C TYR A 654 29.97 -4.23 42.05
N LEU A 655 30.82 -3.28 41.61
CA LEU A 655 31.63 -2.45 42.50
C LEU A 655 30.77 -1.58 43.43
N LEU A 656 29.71 -0.95 42.89
CA LEU A 656 28.78 -0.13 43.68
C LEU A 656 28.05 -0.96 44.75
N LEU A 657 27.65 -2.19 44.43
CA LEU A 657 27.05 -3.12 45.38
C LEU A 657 28.04 -3.58 46.45
N ALA A 658 29.29 -3.88 46.06
CA ALA A 658 30.35 -4.24 47.01
C ALA A 658 30.66 -3.10 48.00
N LEU A 659 30.70 -1.84 47.53
CA LEU A 659 30.88 -0.67 48.39
C LEU A 659 29.70 -0.48 49.37
N ALA A 660 28.46 -0.63 48.90
CA ALA A 660 27.27 -0.50 49.73
C ALA A 660 27.21 -1.54 50.87
N ILE A 661 27.74 -2.74 50.64
CA ILE A 661 27.80 -3.83 51.63
C ILE A 661 29.03 -3.67 52.54
N PHE A 662 30.26 -3.69 51.97
CA PHE A 662 31.50 -3.87 52.75
C PHE A 662 32.14 -2.58 53.27
N VAL A 663 31.72 -1.40 52.82
CA VAL A 663 32.31 -0.11 53.24
C VAL A 663 31.30 0.78 53.96
N PHE A 664 30.05 0.81 53.49
CA PHE A 664 29.00 1.63 54.10
C PHE A 664 28.11 0.88 55.11
N HIS A 665 28.22 -0.45 55.23
CA HIS A 665 27.52 -1.27 56.23
C HIS A 665 25.97 -1.09 56.26
N PHE A 666 25.37 -0.68 55.13
CA PHE A 666 23.94 -0.33 55.08
C PHE A 666 22.99 -1.51 55.32
N TYR A 667 23.49 -2.74 55.28
CA TYR A 667 22.68 -3.96 55.34
C TYR A 667 22.99 -4.85 56.56
N ASP A 668 23.86 -4.41 57.47
CA ASP A 668 24.28 -5.16 58.67
C ASP A 668 23.14 -5.40 59.70
N HIS A 669 21.97 -4.77 59.48
CA HIS A 669 20.76 -4.93 60.30
C HIS A 669 19.66 -5.75 59.60
N VAL A 670 19.93 -6.30 58.41
CA VAL A 670 18.95 -6.94 57.53
C VAL A 670 19.11 -8.46 57.58
N SER A 671 18.00 -9.21 57.47
CA SER A 671 18.06 -10.69 57.49
C SER A 671 18.84 -11.22 56.29
N THR A 672 19.49 -12.38 56.43
CA THR A 672 20.24 -13.02 55.33
C THR A 672 19.36 -13.39 54.13
N ASP A 673 18.05 -13.50 54.32
CA ASP A 673 17.08 -13.83 53.27
C ASP A 673 16.71 -12.57 52.47
N ASP A 674 16.42 -11.47 53.17
CA ASP A 674 16.20 -10.16 52.58
C ASP A 674 17.47 -9.65 51.86
N LEU A 675 18.66 -9.87 52.44
CA LEU A 675 19.94 -9.42 51.90
C LEU A 675 20.23 -10.08 50.52
N VAL A 676 19.93 -11.37 50.35
CA VAL A 676 20.04 -12.06 49.06
C VAL A 676 19.05 -11.49 48.04
N GLN A 677 17.81 -11.19 48.45
CA GLN A 677 16.82 -10.56 47.58
C GLN A 677 17.26 -9.15 47.17
N ILE A 678 17.80 -8.35 48.10
CA ILE A 678 18.33 -7.01 47.86
C ILE A 678 19.52 -7.06 46.91
N ILE A 679 20.49 -7.97 47.09
CA ILE A 679 21.61 -8.18 46.15
C ILE A 679 21.10 -8.42 44.73
N SER A 680 20.13 -9.33 44.57
CA SER A 680 19.57 -9.68 43.26
C SER A 680 18.83 -8.51 42.62
N GLN A 681 17.95 -7.82 43.36
CA GLN A 681 17.21 -6.66 42.87
C GLN A 681 18.13 -5.46 42.59
N THR A 682 19.16 -5.24 43.40
CA THR A 682 20.13 -4.15 43.22
C THR A 682 20.93 -4.36 41.95
N SER A 683 21.56 -5.53 41.78
CA SER A 683 22.35 -5.88 40.59
C SER A 683 21.53 -5.75 39.30
N PHE A 684 20.26 -6.17 39.34
CA PHE A 684 19.31 -5.94 38.24
C PHE A 684 19.06 -4.44 38.00
N ILE A 685 18.75 -3.65 39.04
CA ILE A 685 18.42 -2.22 38.90
C ILE A 685 19.61 -1.39 38.43
N THR A 686 20.82 -1.59 38.97
CA THR A 686 22.03 -0.87 38.54
C THR A 686 22.50 -1.33 37.17
N GLY A 687 22.50 -2.63 36.90
CA GLY A 687 22.83 -3.19 35.59
C GLY A 687 21.87 -2.71 34.49
N TYR A 688 20.57 -2.60 34.79
CA TYR A 688 19.57 -2.10 33.87
C TYR A 688 19.66 -0.57 33.65
N LEU A 689 20.02 0.20 34.67
CA LEU A 689 20.30 1.64 34.51
C LEU A 689 21.49 1.87 33.59
N ILE A 690 22.57 1.12 33.79
CA ILE A 690 23.76 1.16 32.91
C ILE A 690 23.35 0.74 31.49
N TYR A 691 22.70 -0.41 31.31
CA TYR A 691 22.18 -0.85 30.01
C TYR A 691 21.32 0.20 29.28
N ARG A 692 20.57 1.05 30.00
CA ARG A 692 19.83 2.17 29.39
C ARG A 692 20.72 3.30 28.89
N PHE A 693 21.81 3.61 29.59
CA PHE A 693 22.83 4.52 29.11
C PHE A 693 23.64 3.92 27.95
N ASN A 694 23.88 2.60 27.94
CA ASN A 694 24.56 1.89 26.86
C ASN A 694 23.73 1.90 25.57
N LEU A 695 22.45 1.53 25.66
CA LEU A 695 21.48 1.69 24.57
C LEU A 695 21.44 3.12 24.01
N LEU A 696 21.55 4.14 24.86
CA LEU A 696 21.57 5.54 24.41
C LEU A 696 22.92 5.96 23.83
N ASN A 697 24.03 5.33 24.23
CA ASN A 697 25.32 5.44 23.54
C ASN A 697 25.26 4.83 22.13
N ASP A 698 24.64 3.66 21.95
CA ASP A 698 24.47 3.00 20.64
C ASP A 698 23.61 3.83 19.67
N LEU A 699 22.65 4.61 20.21
CA LEU A 699 21.93 5.59 19.40
C LEU A 699 22.86 6.64 18.78
N THR A 700 23.99 6.97 19.41
CA THR A 700 24.94 7.95 18.88
C THR A 700 25.54 7.47 17.56
N GLU A 701 25.83 6.18 17.40
CA GLU A 701 26.29 5.60 16.12
C GLU A 701 25.24 5.86 15.01
N LYS A 702 23.98 5.49 15.26
CA LYS A 702 22.87 5.67 14.30
C LYS A 702 22.57 7.14 14.00
N LEU A 703 22.68 8.01 14.99
CA LEU A 703 22.58 9.47 14.82
C LEU A 703 23.71 10.04 13.96
N THR A 704 24.83 9.33 13.80
CA THR A 704 25.97 9.84 13.00
C THR A 704 25.92 9.46 11.54
N VAL A 705 25.18 8.41 11.18
CA VAL A 705 24.71 8.20 9.80
C VAL A 705 23.80 9.37 9.40
N ILE A 706 22.90 9.80 10.30
CA ILE A 706 22.03 10.96 10.07
C ILE A 706 22.84 12.27 10.00
N ALA A 707 23.85 12.46 10.86
CA ALA A 707 24.73 13.63 10.82
C ALA A 707 25.61 13.69 9.56
N ALA A 708 26.13 12.56 9.09
CA ALA A 708 26.88 12.47 7.84
C ALA A 708 26.01 12.85 6.62
N ASN A 709 24.73 12.45 6.64
CA ASN A 709 23.76 12.77 5.58
C ASN A 709 23.26 14.24 5.61
N THR A 710 23.73 15.09 6.52
CA THR A 710 23.16 16.45 6.74
C THR A 710 24.18 17.61 6.74
N HIS A 711 25.31 17.49 6.02
CA HIS A 711 26.34 18.54 5.97
C HIS A 711 26.95 18.88 4.58
N ARG A 712 26.73 20.15 4.17
CA ARG A 712 27.60 21.09 3.39
C ARG A 712 27.74 21.06 1.84
N ASP A 713 27.18 22.11 1.22
CA ASP A 713 27.81 23.22 0.44
C ASP A 713 28.69 23.03 -0.85
N SER A 714 28.33 23.79 -1.91
CA SER A 714 29.17 24.27 -3.08
C SER A 714 29.55 23.27 -4.21
N GLY A 715 29.69 23.63 -5.50
CA GLY A 715 29.71 24.90 -6.27
C GLY A 715 30.78 24.77 -7.40
N VAL A 716 30.86 25.41 -8.58
CA VAL A 716 30.06 26.22 -9.58
C VAL A 716 30.94 26.11 -10.89
N GLY A 717 30.61 26.21 -12.19
CA GLY A 717 29.49 26.67 -13.06
C GLY A 717 30.05 27.53 -14.26
N LYS A 718 29.67 27.32 -15.55
CA LYS A 718 30.17 28.14 -16.72
C LYS A 718 29.24 28.26 -17.96
N THR A 719 28.48 27.22 -18.35
CA THR A 719 27.79 27.13 -19.67
C THR A 719 26.44 27.88 -19.69
N SER A 720 26.47 29.20 -19.60
CA SER A 720 25.26 30.00 -19.29
C SER A 720 24.44 30.48 -20.49
N LEU A 721 25.07 30.76 -21.64
CA LEU A 721 24.51 31.67 -22.67
C LEU A 721 23.20 31.19 -23.30
N PHE A 722 23.17 29.98 -23.88
CA PHE A 722 21.96 29.43 -24.53
C PHE A 722 20.75 29.25 -23.58
N ARG A 723 20.99 29.10 -22.28
CA ARG A 723 19.93 28.84 -21.30
C ARG A 723 19.18 30.11 -20.89
N VAL A 724 19.78 31.29 -21.06
CA VAL A 724 19.11 32.59 -20.84
C VAL A 724 17.92 32.76 -21.79
N LEU A 725 18.10 32.41 -23.08
CA LEU A 725 17.10 32.61 -24.13
C LEU A 725 15.77 31.88 -23.88
N HIS A 726 15.79 30.78 -23.13
CA HIS A 726 14.63 29.94 -22.83
C HIS A 726 14.11 30.11 -21.38
N SER A 727 14.57 31.15 -20.65
CA SER A 727 14.36 31.36 -19.21
C SER A 727 14.93 30.26 -18.28
N LEU A 728 15.78 29.38 -18.81
CA LEU A 728 16.49 28.31 -18.08
C LEU A 728 17.77 28.81 -17.37
N TRP A 729 18.00 30.13 -17.35
CA TRP A 729 19.02 30.79 -16.54
C TRP A 729 18.63 32.25 -16.24
N PRO A 730 18.49 32.65 -14.96
CA PRO A 730 18.25 34.05 -14.61
C PRO A 730 19.55 34.86 -14.78
N VAL A 731 19.52 35.82 -15.70
CA VAL A 731 20.59 36.81 -15.92
C VAL A 731 19.93 38.19 -16.02
N ASN A 732 20.61 39.23 -15.50
CA ASN A 732 20.18 40.61 -15.70
C ASN A 732 20.44 41.03 -17.15
N ILE A 733 19.44 40.82 -18.02
CA ILE A 733 19.47 41.29 -19.40
C ILE A 733 19.15 42.79 -19.43
N HIS A 734 19.94 43.59 -20.15
CA HIS A 734 19.55 44.95 -20.54
C HIS A 734 18.54 44.90 -21.71
N GLY A 735 17.36 44.34 -21.45
CA GLY A 735 16.31 44.15 -22.44
C GLY A 735 15.22 43.19 -21.96
N SER A 736 13.99 43.38 -22.44
CA SER A 736 12.83 42.56 -22.08
C SER A 736 12.37 41.72 -23.27
N PHE A 737 12.46 40.40 -23.16
CA PHE A 737 11.85 39.47 -24.13
C PHE A 737 10.59 38.87 -23.51
N SER A 738 9.46 38.91 -24.22
CA SER A 738 8.17 38.45 -23.69
C SER A 738 7.38 37.72 -24.76
N TYR A 739 7.14 36.42 -24.54
CA TYR A 739 6.23 35.58 -25.31
C TYR A 739 5.46 34.67 -24.35
N HIS A 740 4.27 34.23 -24.74
CA HIS A 740 3.53 33.24 -23.96
C HIS A 740 4.05 31.84 -24.26
N LEU A 741 4.72 31.22 -23.28
CA LEU A 741 5.22 29.84 -23.34
C LEU A 741 4.12 28.80 -23.69
N ALA A 742 2.85 29.09 -23.41
CA ALA A 742 1.71 28.24 -23.79
C ALA A 742 1.40 28.23 -25.30
N ASN A 743 1.95 29.16 -26.07
CA ASN A 743 1.72 29.32 -27.51
C ASN A 743 2.91 28.83 -28.36
N ALA A 744 3.94 28.26 -27.72
CA ALA A 744 5.18 27.83 -28.35
C ALA A 744 5.45 26.34 -28.09
N TYR A 745 5.87 25.60 -29.13
CA TYR A 745 6.35 24.22 -29.00
C TYR A 745 7.84 24.12 -29.34
N LEU A 746 8.59 23.31 -28.61
CA LEU A 746 10.02 23.07 -28.84
C LEU A 746 10.25 21.60 -29.20
N LEU A 747 10.90 21.36 -30.33
CA LEU A 747 11.44 20.07 -30.73
C LEU A 747 12.97 20.12 -30.65
N PRO A 748 13.61 19.43 -29.68
CA PRO A 748 15.07 19.44 -29.49
C PRO A 748 15.80 18.50 -30.45
N GLN A 749 17.09 18.79 -30.72
CA GLN A 749 17.98 17.99 -31.60
C GLN A 749 17.98 16.49 -31.24
N ARG A 750 17.94 16.20 -29.93
CA ARG A 750 17.81 14.84 -29.38
C ARG A 750 16.41 14.65 -28.79
N PRO A 751 15.52 13.89 -29.46
CA PRO A 751 14.18 13.61 -28.96
C PRO A 751 14.17 13.00 -27.56
N TYR A 752 13.30 13.50 -26.70
CA TYR A 752 13.09 12.94 -25.36
C TYR A 752 11.96 11.90 -25.38
N PHE A 753 12.30 10.67 -25.03
CA PHE A 753 11.36 9.56 -24.82
C PHE A 753 11.67 8.83 -23.52
N THR A 754 10.65 8.42 -22.78
CA THR A 754 10.74 7.63 -21.54
C THR A 754 10.20 6.22 -21.75
N ASN A 755 10.43 5.30 -20.82
CA ASN A 755 10.00 3.89 -20.95
C ASN A 755 8.51 3.68 -20.61
N LEU A 756 7.64 4.62 -21.02
CA LEU A 756 6.19 4.48 -20.97
C LEU A 756 5.66 3.80 -22.25
N ALA A 757 4.36 3.54 -22.29
CA ALA A 757 3.69 3.00 -23.47
C ALA A 757 3.71 4.00 -24.64
N LEU A 758 3.59 3.48 -25.87
CA LEU A 758 3.65 4.29 -27.09
C LEU A 758 2.57 5.39 -27.10
N TYR A 759 1.38 5.12 -26.56
CA TYR A 759 0.31 6.12 -26.41
C TYR A 759 0.72 7.28 -25.48
N ASP A 760 1.30 6.97 -24.32
CA ASP A 760 1.69 7.98 -23.32
C ASP A 760 2.82 8.86 -23.83
N GLU A 761 3.80 8.24 -24.51
CA GLU A 761 4.91 8.95 -25.17
C GLU A 761 4.43 9.85 -26.30
N LEU A 762 3.46 9.42 -27.11
CA LEU A 762 2.88 10.27 -28.16
C LEU A 762 1.94 11.36 -27.62
N SER A 763 1.35 11.16 -26.44
CA SER A 763 0.49 12.13 -25.75
C SER A 763 1.27 13.16 -24.91
N TYR A 764 2.54 12.89 -24.61
CA TYR A 764 3.41 13.79 -23.84
C TYR A 764 3.45 15.22 -24.46
N PRO A 765 3.21 16.28 -23.66
CA PRO A 765 3.23 16.32 -22.19
C PRO A 765 1.90 16.07 -21.47
N ASP A 766 0.76 15.95 -22.16
CA ASP A 766 -0.57 15.83 -21.54
C ASP A 766 -0.97 14.35 -21.28
N VAL A 767 -0.17 13.67 -20.43
CA VAL A 767 -0.26 12.21 -20.12
C VAL A 767 -1.53 11.80 -19.31
N HIS A 768 -2.59 12.60 -19.32
CA HIS A 768 -3.76 12.42 -18.44
C HIS A 768 -5.11 12.40 -19.17
N THR A 769 -5.14 12.52 -20.49
CA THR A 769 -6.37 12.36 -21.28
C THR A 769 -6.59 10.91 -21.70
N LEU A 770 -7.74 10.34 -21.33
CA LEU A 770 -8.19 9.03 -21.84
C LEU A 770 -8.41 9.11 -23.37
N PRO A 771 -7.91 8.15 -24.17
CA PRO A 771 -8.11 8.15 -25.61
C PRO A 771 -9.56 7.90 -26.01
N SER A 772 -10.03 8.63 -27.02
CA SER A 772 -11.14 8.15 -27.84
C SER A 772 -10.63 7.08 -28.82
N GLY A 773 -11.51 6.18 -29.29
CA GLY A 773 -11.14 5.17 -30.27
C GLY A 773 -10.64 5.77 -31.60
N GLU A 774 -11.16 6.96 -31.95
CA GLU A 774 -10.70 7.76 -33.09
C GLU A 774 -9.22 8.16 -32.94
N SER A 775 -8.77 8.53 -31.73
CA SER A 775 -7.36 8.86 -31.47
C SER A 775 -6.42 7.69 -31.72
N GLN A 776 -6.87 6.45 -31.44
CA GLN A 776 -6.06 5.25 -31.70
C GLN A 776 -5.90 5.00 -33.21
N GLN A 777 -6.99 5.13 -33.96
CA GLN A 777 -6.98 5.00 -35.42
C GLN A 777 -6.12 6.11 -36.07
N GLN A 778 -6.19 7.32 -35.55
CA GLN A 778 -5.36 8.46 -35.97
C GLN A 778 -3.87 8.22 -35.71
N ILE A 779 -3.48 7.66 -34.56
CA ILE A 779 -2.10 7.29 -34.25
C ILE A 779 -1.58 6.24 -35.24
N VAL A 780 -2.35 5.18 -35.51
CA VAL A 780 -1.96 4.13 -36.47
C VAL A 780 -1.82 4.70 -37.89
N HIS A 781 -2.75 5.55 -38.33
CA HIS A 781 -2.65 6.24 -39.63
C HIS A 781 -1.40 7.13 -39.72
N LEU A 782 -1.04 7.86 -38.67
CA LEU A 782 0.16 8.70 -38.65
C LEU A 782 1.46 7.86 -38.62
N LEU A 783 1.45 6.69 -37.95
CA LEU A 783 2.59 5.76 -38.01
C LEU A 783 2.78 5.19 -39.42
N ASP A 784 1.69 4.92 -40.15
CA ASP A 784 1.76 4.51 -41.56
C ASP A 784 2.27 5.64 -42.48
N GLU A 785 1.65 6.82 -42.40
CA GLU A 785 1.97 7.97 -43.26
C GLU A 785 3.43 8.45 -43.13
N TRP A 786 4.09 8.17 -41.99
CA TRP A 786 5.48 8.57 -41.71
C TRP A 786 6.48 7.41 -41.73
N ASN A 787 6.10 6.25 -42.30
CA ASN A 787 6.92 5.05 -42.47
C ASN A 787 7.47 4.47 -41.15
N LEU A 788 6.62 4.37 -40.13
CA LEU A 788 6.93 3.86 -38.78
C LEU A 788 6.00 2.70 -38.34
N THR A 789 5.35 2.01 -39.28
CA THR A 789 4.44 0.88 -38.99
C THR A 789 5.07 -0.22 -38.14
N HIS A 790 6.34 -0.57 -38.39
CA HIS A 790 7.08 -1.60 -37.66
C HIS A 790 7.17 -1.35 -36.14
N ILE A 791 6.99 -0.10 -35.69
CA ILE A 791 6.96 0.22 -34.26
C ILE A 791 5.80 -0.50 -33.58
N LEU A 792 4.68 -0.77 -34.27
CA LEU A 792 3.57 -1.55 -33.72
C LEU A 792 3.97 -2.99 -33.37
N ASP A 793 4.86 -3.62 -34.16
CA ASP A 793 5.39 -4.96 -33.87
C ASP A 793 6.24 -4.96 -32.58
N CYS A 794 7.02 -3.89 -32.35
CA CYS A 794 7.80 -3.70 -31.12
C CYS A 794 6.95 -3.59 -29.84
N VAL A 795 5.64 -3.33 -29.98
CA VAL A 795 4.68 -3.11 -28.89
C VAL A 795 3.51 -4.13 -28.95
N GLU A 796 3.71 -5.25 -29.66
CA GLU A 796 2.74 -6.35 -29.78
C GLU A 796 1.35 -5.88 -30.27
N SER A 797 1.34 -4.90 -31.19
CA SER A 797 0.16 -4.23 -31.76
C SER A 797 -0.77 -3.54 -30.76
N ASN A 798 -0.33 -3.30 -29.52
CA ASN A 798 -1.10 -2.64 -28.48
C ASN A 798 -0.44 -1.35 -28.01
N LEU A 799 -1.00 -0.18 -28.36
CA LEU A 799 -0.47 1.14 -28.03
C LEU A 799 -0.25 1.39 -26.51
N PHE A 800 -0.85 0.58 -25.63
CA PHE A 800 -0.72 0.66 -24.17
C PHE A 800 0.30 -0.30 -23.55
N THR A 801 0.89 -1.23 -24.30
CA THR A 801 1.98 -2.07 -23.78
C THR A 801 3.26 -1.22 -23.66
N CYS A 802 4.05 -1.43 -22.60
CA CYS A 802 5.36 -0.80 -22.47
C CYS A 802 6.42 -1.60 -23.25
N PRO A 803 7.40 -0.95 -23.91
CA PRO A 803 8.44 -1.65 -24.66
C PRO A 803 9.37 -2.44 -23.73
N LYS A 804 9.94 -3.54 -24.25
CA LYS A 804 10.84 -4.44 -23.49
C LYS A 804 12.24 -3.84 -23.23
N TYR A 805 12.62 -2.84 -24.01
CA TYR A 805 13.87 -2.06 -23.91
C TYR A 805 13.53 -0.56 -24.01
N ALA A 806 14.49 0.35 -23.79
CA ALA A 806 14.19 1.78 -23.95
C ALA A 806 13.99 2.13 -25.44
N TRP A 807 13.14 3.12 -25.75
CA TRP A 807 12.96 3.61 -27.12
C TRP A 807 14.28 4.07 -27.78
N GLN A 808 15.19 4.59 -26.96
CA GLN A 808 16.52 5.04 -27.34
C GLN A 808 17.46 3.88 -27.75
N ASP A 809 17.18 2.67 -27.27
CA ASP A 809 17.92 1.43 -27.61
C ASP A 809 17.25 0.66 -28.78
N LEU A 810 16.01 1.00 -29.14
CA LEU A 810 15.16 0.27 -30.09
C LEU A 810 15.03 0.95 -31.46
N LEU A 811 15.10 2.28 -31.51
CA LEU A 811 14.80 3.08 -32.70
C LEU A 811 16.03 3.88 -33.13
N SER A 812 16.28 3.97 -34.43
CA SER A 812 17.38 4.80 -34.95
C SER A 812 17.13 6.30 -34.66
N PRO A 813 18.17 7.16 -34.66
CA PRO A 813 18.02 8.59 -34.46
C PRO A 813 17.02 9.26 -35.42
N GLY A 814 16.94 8.80 -36.68
CA GLY A 814 15.95 9.28 -37.66
C GLY A 814 14.52 8.77 -37.42
N GLU A 815 14.35 7.63 -36.75
CA GLU A 815 13.04 7.14 -36.31
C GLU A 815 12.57 7.89 -35.06
N LEU A 816 13.47 8.16 -34.12
CA LEU A 816 13.19 9.01 -32.97
C LEU A 816 12.80 10.44 -33.41
N GLN A 817 13.49 11.01 -34.42
CA GLN A 817 13.14 12.32 -34.98
C GLN A 817 11.76 12.31 -35.66
N ARG A 818 11.43 11.29 -36.46
CA ARG A 818 10.09 11.11 -37.05
C ARG A 818 9.00 10.89 -36.00
N LEU A 819 9.25 10.06 -34.98
CA LEU A 819 8.29 9.80 -33.90
C LEU A 819 8.02 11.06 -33.06
N SER A 820 9.06 11.87 -32.82
CA SER A 820 8.92 13.17 -32.15
C SER A 820 8.16 14.19 -33.00
N PHE A 821 8.17 14.04 -34.33
CA PHE A 821 7.31 14.82 -35.22
C PHE A 821 5.85 14.37 -35.15
N ILE A 822 5.56 13.06 -35.07
CA ILE A 822 4.19 12.55 -34.85
C ILE A 822 3.59 13.11 -33.55
N ARG A 823 4.37 13.23 -32.47
CA ARG A 823 3.96 13.91 -31.23
C ARG A 823 3.48 15.36 -31.48
N LEU A 824 4.16 16.11 -32.34
CA LEU A 824 3.70 17.45 -32.77
C LEU A 824 2.43 17.37 -33.66
N LEU A 825 2.34 16.41 -34.59
CA LEU A 825 1.18 16.26 -35.46
C LEU A 825 -0.10 15.96 -34.67
N LEU A 826 -0.03 15.08 -33.68
CA LEU A 826 -1.13 14.78 -32.77
C LEU A 826 -1.52 16.02 -31.95
N ARG A 827 -0.54 16.81 -31.52
CA ARG A 827 -0.78 18.08 -30.81
C ARG A 827 -1.57 19.08 -31.65
N LEU A 828 -1.17 19.27 -32.91
CA LEU A 828 -1.84 20.16 -33.87
C LEU A 828 -3.23 19.63 -34.28
N SER A 829 -3.39 18.32 -34.39
CA SER A 829 -4.61 17.70 -34.92
C SER A 829 -5.74 17.54 -33.89
N SER A 830 -5.49 17.79 -32.60
CA SER A 830 -6.50 17.65 -31.53
C SER A 830 -7.52 18.79 -31.55
N PRO A 831 -8.80 18.57 -31.94
CA PRO A 831 -9.76 19.66 -32.13
C PRO A 831 -10.31 20.23 -30.82
N ASN A 832 -10.26 19.43 -29.75
CA ASN A 832 -10.90 19.72 -28.47
C ASN A 832 -9.97 20.38 -27.43
N ASP A 833 -8.68 20.58 -27.75
CA ASP A 833 -7.76 21.26 -26.84
C ASP A 833 -7.70 22.78 -27.13
N PRO A 834 -8.19 23.65 -26.23
CA PRO A 834 -8.15 25.11 -26.39
C PRO A 834 -6.74 25.72 -26.32
N ARG A 835 -5.69 24.91 -26.15
CA ARG A 835 -4.28 25.29 -26.33
C ARG A 835 -3.76 24.97 -27.73
N SER A 836 -4.32 23.99 -28.45
CA SER A 836 -3.88 23.65 -29.82
C SER A 836 -4.11 24.82 -30.77
N SER A 837 -5.32 25.39 -30.72
CA SER A 837 -5.72 26.62 -31.42
C SER A 837 -5.04 27.90 -30.94
N ARG A 838 -4.00 27.80 -30.08
CA ARG A 838 -3.14 28.90 -29.63
C ARG A 838 -1.66 28.70 -29.97
N LEU A 839 -1.28 27.56 -30.54
CA LEU A 839 0.08 27.36 -31.04
C LEU A 839 0.31 28.27 -32.25
N THR A 840 1.24 29.22 -32.11
CA THR A 840 1.59 30.18 -33.17
C THR A 840 3.06 30.12 -33.57
N LEU A 841 3.89 29.47 -32.74
CA LEU A 841 5.35 29.43 -32.86
C LEU A 841 5.88 28.01 -32.60
N ILE A 842 6.76 27.53 -33.47
CA ILE A 842 7.49 26.26 -33.29
C ILE A 842 8.99 26.52 -33.42
N PHE A 843 9.74 26.00 -32.44
CA PHE A 843 11.19 25.92 -32.46
C PHE A 843 11.63 24.51 -32.91
N LEU A 844 12.42 24.45 -33.98
CA LEU A 844 12.95 23.23 -34.59
C LEU A 844 14.48 23.22 -34.44
N ASP A 845 14.97 22.66 -33.34
CA ASP A 845 16.40 22.54 -33.05
C ASP A 845 16.95 21.29 -33.77
N GLU A 846 17.55 21.44 -34.95
CA GLU A 846 18.21 20.38 -35.74
C GLU A 846 17.42 19.08 -36.00
N ILE A 847 16.07 19.10 -35.91
CA ILE A 847 15.21 17.90 -35.99
C ILE A 847 15.38 17.04 -37.28
N THR A 848 15.95 17.58 -38.36
CA THR A 848 16.16 16.83 -39.61
C THR A 848 17.60 16.35 -39.80
N SER A 849 18.48 16.53 -38.81
CA SER A 849 19.91 16.17 -38.88
C SER A 849 20.15 14.72 -39.31
N SER A 850 19.33 13.79 -38.82
CA SER A 850 19.43 12.35 -39.07
C SER A 850 18.38 11.83 -40.07
N LEU A 851 17.73 12.73 -40.81
CA LEU A 851 16.75 12.39 -41.85
C LEU A 851 17.32 12.59 -43.26
N ASP A 852 16.78 11.86 -44.23
CA ASP A 852 17.02 12.10 -45.64
C ASP A 852 16.33 13.39 -46.12
N VAL A 853 16.76 13.90 -47.27
CA VAL A 853 16.28 15.17 -47.83
C VAL A 853 14.79 15.10 -48.23
N ASN A 854 14.26 13.93 -48.61
CA ASN A 854 12.86 13.82 -49.00
C ASN A 854 11.94 13.85 -47.78
N MET A 855 12.31 13.20 -46.67
CA MET A 855 11.59 13.32 -45.40
C MET A 855 11.70 14.73 -44.80
N GLU A 856 12.85 15.39 -44.89
CA GLU A 856 13.01 16.81 -44.51
C GLU A 856 12.05 17.70 -45.31
N MET A 857 12.03 17.58 -46.64
CA MET A 857 11.09 18.29 -47.48
C MET A 857 9.63 17.94 -47.14
N LYS A 858 9.30 16.68 -46.81
CA LYS A 858 7.95 16.28 -46.39
C LYS A 858 7.54 16.98 -45.09
N MET A 859 8.41 17.04 -44.08
CA MET A 859 8.16 17.72 -42.81
C MET A 859 7.90 19.22 -42.99
N TYR A 860 8.81 19.95 -43.64
CA TYR A 860 8.66 21.40 -43.80
C TYR A 860 7.48 21.77 -44.70
N ASN A 861 7.22 21.03 -45.78
CA ASN A 861 6.02 21.22 -46.60
C ASN A 861 4.71 20.90 -45.86
N TYR A 862 4.73 20.10 -44.79
CA TYR A 862 3.58 19.94 -43.91
C TYR A 862 3.42 21.17 -43.00
N LEU A 863 4.49 21.57 -42.31
CA LEU A 863 4.45 22.68 -41.34
C LEU A 863 4.05 24.02 -41.98
N VAL A 864 4.58 24.34 -43.17
CA VAL A 864 4.26 25.59 -43.88
C VAL A 864 2.78 25.69 -44.24
N LYS A 865 2.09 24.56 -44.51
CA LYS A 865 0.65 24.54 -44.79
C LYS A 865 -0.23 24.88 -43.57
N GLN A 866 0.31 24.82 -42.36
CA GLN A 866 -0.43 25.06 -41.12
C GLN A 866 -0.44 26.54 -40.69
N ASN A 867 0.15 27.46 -41.47
CA ASN A 867 0.28 28.90 -41.16
C ASN A 867 0.95 29.18 -39.78
N LEU A 868 1.94 28.38 -39.40
CA LEU A 868 2.68 28.51 -38.14
C LEU A 868 4.00 29.27 -38.33
N THR A 869 4.42 30.03 -37.32
CA THR A 869 5.74 30.68 -37.33
C THR A 869 6.81 29.64 -37.02
N LEU A 870 7.77 29.43 -37.92
CA LEU A 870 8.83 28.43 -37.79
C LEU A 870 10.18 29.10 -37.53
N ILE A 871 10.82 28.77 -36.41
CA ILE A 871 12.22 29.10 -36.12
C ILE A 871 12.99 27.78 -36.13
N SER A 872 13.86 27.59 -37.14
CA SER A 872 14.71 26.40 -37.27
C SER A 872 16.17 26.69 -36.97
N ILE A 873 16.89 25.68 -36.52
CA ILE A 873 18.35 25.62 -36.46
C ILE A 873 18.78 24.43 -37.31
N GLY A 874 19.73 24.64 -38.24
CA GLY A 874 20.26 23.58 -39.08
C GLY A 874 21.31 24.09 -40.08
N HIS A 875 22.16 23.17 -40.54
CA HIS A 875 23.30 23.47 -41.41
C HIS A 875 23.10 23.10 -42.89
N ARG A 876 21.88 22.74 -43.29
CA ARG A 876 21.56 22.30 -44.66
C ARG A 876 20.93 23.45 -45.46
N ASP A 877 21.49 23.77 -46.63
CA ASP A 877 20.96 24.79 -47.54
C ASP A 877 19.51 24.53 -47.97
N THR A 878 19.07 23.27 -47.98
CA THR A 878 17.69 22.82 -48.26
C THR A 878 16.64 23.40 -47.31
N LEU A 879 17.04 23.93 -46.14
CA LEU A 879 16.13 24.62 -45.24
C LEU A 879 15.79 26.04 -45.70
N ARG A 880 16.71 26.74 -46.38
CA ARG A 880 16.58 28.17 -46.73
C ARG A 880 15.30 28.51 -47.50
N GLN A 881 14.84 27.60 -48.36
CA GLN A 881 13.62 27.77 -49.15
C GLN A 881 12.33 27.91 -48.31
N TYR A 882 12.35 27.51 -47.04
CA TYR A 882 11.21 27.57 -46.12
C TYR A 882 11.23 28.79 -45.18
N HIS A 883 12.26 29.64 -45.26
CA HIS A 883 12.45 30.78 -44.37
C HIS A 883 12.63 32.10 -45.14
N GLN A 884 12.26 33.22 -44.51
CA GLN A 884 12.42 34.57 -45.07
C GLN A 884 13.72 35.24 -44.64
N TYR A 885 14.25 34.88 -43.47
CA TYR A 885 15.43 35.49 -42.87
C TYR A 885 16.42 34.43 -42.42
N GLU A 886 17.72 34.71 -42.59
CA GLU A 886 18.83 33.90 -42.08
C GLU A 886 19.61 34.70 -41.04
N LEU A 887 19.78 34.14 -39.83
CA LEU A 887 20.57 34.74 -38.75
C LEU A 887 21.91 34.01 -38.62
N LYS A 888 22.99 34.67 -39.02
CA LYS A 888 24.36 34.16 -38.89
C LYS A 888 24.97 34.68 -37.60
N LEU A 889 25.48 33.78 -36.77
CA LEU A 889 26.17 34.09 -35.52
C LEU A 889 27.67 33.80 -35.69
N HIS A 890 28.51 34.80 -35.49
CA HIS A 890 29.97 34.64 -35.56
C HIS A 890 30.57 34.31 -34.19
N SER A 891 31.72 33.64 -34.20
CA SER A 891 32.49 33.26 -32.99
C SER A 891 32.80 34.41 -32.04
N ASN A 892 32.76 35.65 -32.54
CA ASN A 892 33.15 36.87 -31.85
C ASN A 892 31.98 37.50 -31.05
N GLY A 893 30.76 36.96 -31.18
CA GLY A 893 29.53 37.54 -30.62
C GLY A 893 28.82 38.53 -31.57
N GLU A 894 29.38 38.78 -32.74
CA GLU A 894 28.74 39.54 -33.82
C GLU A 894 27.67 38.70 -34.52
N TYR A 895 26.60 39.34 -34.99
CA TYR A 895 25.51 38.68 -35.73
C TYR A 895 25.18 39.45 -37.01
N ILE A 896 24.76 38.71 -38.04
CA ILE A 896 24.28 39.24 -39.32
C ILE A 896 22.90 38.65 -39.58
N LEU A 897 21.92 39.51 -39.90
CA LEU A 897 20.58 39.11 -40.29
C LEU A 897 20.39 39.42 -41.78
N GLU A 898 20.27 38.39 -42.60
CA GLU A 898 20.05 38.49 -44.05
C GLU A 898 18.60 38.15 -44.40
N ASN A 899 18.06 38.76 -45.45
CA ASN A 899 16.79 38.37 -46.07
C ASN A 899 17.10 37.41 -47.22
N ILE A 900 16.44 36.26 -47.25
CA ILE A 900 16.70 35.19 -48.24
C ILE A 900 15.99 35.49 -49.58
N GLN A 901 15.07 36.46 -49.60
CA GLN A 901 14.19 36.78 -50.74
C GLN A 901 14.52 38.13 -51.43
N SER A 902 15.73 38.67 -51.25
CA SER A 902 16.19 39.94 -51.84
C SER A 902 17.35 39.79 -52.81
#